data_AF-A0A374NNF8-F1
#
_entry.id   AF-A0A374NNF8-F1
#
_cell.length_a   1.000
_cell.length_b   1.000
_cell.length_c   1.000
_cell.angle_alpha   90.00
_cell.angle_beta   90.00
_cell.angle_gamma   90.00
#
_symmetry.space_group_name_H-M   'P 1'
#
loop_
_entity.id
_entity.type
_entity.pdbx_description
1 polymer ?
#
loop_
_entity_poly.entity_id
_entity_poly.type
_entity_poly.pdbx_seq_one_letter_code
_entity_poly.pdbx_strand_id
1 'polypeptide(L)'
;MKQYLLFDLDGTLTDPMVGITSSVQYALEKFGIHVKYLKDLIPFIGPPLDDSFQEFYGLSKEDAGKAVEYYREYFAPKGIFENEVYPGIPEMLSRLVEAGFTLIVATSKPAVFAKQILEHFGLSDYFSFVGGSELDGTRKRKAEVIGYILETCEIKPQDAIMIGDRKHDIEGAKLCGLESVGVLYGYGSEEELSKAGADHIIKDVKLLEEYLRKQGENPDNLTWYDRLKGRTGGEGKETKMIRFGMIGTGKIAQKFWQANRYGKDFELTAVYSRTLERAREFGFQKGRLQYFDDLEAFANSDCIDAVYVASPNCCHHDQVMTLLKAGKHVLCEKPMASNLKEAEEMFSEAEKQNLILLEGMRSIYAPSFEKMLPYMESLGKIRRATLQYCQYSSRYDNYKRGIIENAFKPELSNGALMDIGVYVVACMIRLFGAPVSIKASGIKLSNGVDGAGTILMEYPDMIGEAIYSKITDSAMPSQIQGEDASMLVQEIENIKDLRIVRKGVVQSIHFEQSDNILNYETQEFIKMIKTGMGWEKSREITLETMKVLDEARRQLISYFLLMRNHRERKNKKRPQKRRSKDMAGQTEFLQAIQELERLGETNGNQLSMEEINSYFSDMKLEEKQLDFICNYFESHHIYITNRVQRFEEEIGDEEIPNKEDPMDAEIVAFYLKEMEKANSLSGEQERVIARKLVSGDDTARNLLIEANLSRAVEIAKEYEGRGLLLSDLIQESNIGLMVAVNEFEPDIDKDFHTFSEKMIRKHLEETLEEYNSSTRSAVKMANRVNEMNDIATAFAKEYEREAKPSEIAERMGITEEEVRELMKVSLDAIAVLNQDK
;
A
#
# COMPACT_ATOMS: atom_id res chain seq x y z
N MET A 1 25.25 -3.21 -41.40
CA MET A 1 25.34 -3.78 -40.05
C MET A 1 23.94 -4.18 -39.65
N LYS A 2 23.78 -5.40 -39.13
CA LYS A 2 22.47 -5.88 -38.66
C LYS A 2 22.18 -5.25 -37.30
N GLN A 3 20.97 -4.74 -37.09
CA GLN A 3 20.55 -4.14 -35.83
C GLN A 3 19.49 -4.98 -35.11
N TYR A 4 18.70 -5.77 -35.84
CA TYR A 4 17.57 -6.51 -35.28
C TYR A 4 17.79 -8.02 -35.39
N LEU A 5 17.56 -8.73 -34.28
CA LEU A 5 17.67 -10.18 -34.20
C LEU A 5 16.29 -10.75 -33.84
N LEU A 6 15.69 -11.45 -34.80
CA LEU A 6 14.38 -12.08 -34.65
C LEU A 6 14.61 -13.55 -34.28
N PHE A 7 14.22 -13.94 -33.07
CA PHE A 7 14.33 -15.32 -32.58
C PHE A 7 12.99 -16.02 -32.68
N ASP A 8 12.95 -17.23 -33.25
CA ASP A 8 11.86 -18.14 -32.94
C ASP A 8 11.90 -18.53 -31.45
N LEU A 9 10.77 -18.99 -30.92
CA LEU A 9 10.65 -19.41 -29.52
C LEU A 9 10.98 -20.90 -29.36
N ASP A 10 10.31 -21.74 -30.13
CA ASP A 10 10.26 -23.19 -29.92
C ASP A 10 11.40 -23.88 -30.68
N GLY A 11 12.28 -24.59 -29.98
CA GLY A 11 13.48 -25.17 -30.61
C GLY A 11 14.63 -24.17 -30.79
N THR A 12 14.42 -22.90 -30.44
CA THR A 12 15.45 -21.85 -30.54
C THR A 12 15.78 -21.20 -29.20
N LEU A 13 14.78 -20.79 -28.42
CA LEU A 13 14.95 -20.23 -27.08
C LEU A 13 14.60 -21.25 -25.99
N THR A 14 13.54 -22.03 -26.23
CA THR A 14 13.02 -23.00 -25.28
C THR A 14 12.80 -24.36 -25.95
N ASP A 15 12.90 -25.45 -25.18
CA ASP A 15 12.61 -26.83 -25.54
C ASP A 15 11.18 -27.22 -25.09
N PRO A 16 10.17 -27.08 -25.97
CA PRO A 16 8.78 -27.36 -25.65
C PRO A 16 8.41 -28.84 -25.77
N MET A 17 9.38 -29.76 -25.87
CA MET A 17 9.15 -31.15 -26.28
C MET A 17 8.05 -31.80 -25.44
N VAL A 18 8.17 -31.73 -24.12
CA VAL A 18 7.24 -32.41 -23.20
C VAL A 18 5.83 -31.84 -23.37
N GLY A 19 5.68 -30.52 -23.32
CA GLY A 19 4.38 -29.86 -23.41
C GLY A 19 3.66 -30.07 -24.72
N ILE A 20 4.35 -29.91 -25.86
CA ILE A 20 3.75 -30.08 -27.19
C ILE A 20 3.42 -31.55 -27.43
N THR A 21 4.38 -32.46 -27.21
CA THR A 21 4.16 -33.87 -27.54
C THR A 21 3.15 -34.53 -26.62
N SER A 22 3.09 -34.16 -25.33
CA SER A 22 2.04 -34.64 -24.41
C SER A 22 0.66 -34.14 -24.80
N SER A 23 0.56 -32.90 -25.28
CA SER A 23 -0.70 -32.33 -25.77
C SER A 23 -1.16 -32.98 -27.08
N VAL A 24 -0.23 -33.30 -27.98
CA VAL A 24 -0.53 -34.04 -29.22
C VAL A 24 -0.93 -35.48 -28.90
N GLN A 25 -0.23 -36.15 -27.98
CA GLN A 25 -0.58 -37.49 -27.52
C GLN A 25 -1.99 -37.51 -26.93
N TYR A 26 -2.31 -36.53 -26.07
CA TYR A 26 -3.65 -36.35 -25.52
C TYR A 26 -4.71 -36.18 -26.61
N ALA A 27 -4.46 -35.35 -27.61
CA ALA A 27 -5.37 -35.16 -28.73
C ALA A 27 -5.57 -36.46 -29.52
N LEU A 28 -4.50 -37.18 -29.86
CA LEU A 28 -4.56 -38.45 -30.59
C LEU A 28 -5.29 -39.54 -29.80
N GLU A 29 -5.15 -39.58 -28.48
CA GLU A 29 -5.89 -40.51 -27.61
C GLU A 29 -7.40 -40.31 -27.69
N LYS A 30 -7.87 -39.07 -27.86
CA LYS A 30 -9.31 -38.78 -28.07
C LYS A 30 -9.84 -39.35 -29.39
N PHE A 31 -8.97 -39.55 -30.37
CA PHE A 31 -9.27 -40.25 -31.63
C PHE A 31 -8.97 -41.76 -31.57
N GLY A 32 -8.61 -42.30 -30.40
CA GLY A 32 -8.26 -43.71 -30.22
C GLY A 32 -6.90 -44.09 -30.80
N ILE A 33 -6.06 -43.11 -31.12
CA ILE A 33 -4.70 -43.31 -31.65
C ILE A 33 -3.72 -43.25 -30.48
N HIS A 34 -3.14 -44.39 -30.13
CA HIS A 34 -2.20 -44.48 -29.01
C HIS A 34 -0.75 -44.40 -29.50
N VAL A 35 -0.05 -43.37 -29.05
CA VAL A 35 1.38 -43.18 -29.35
C VAL A 35 2.20 -43.60 -28.14
N LYS A 36 3.14 -44.53 -28.35
CA LYS A 36 3.88 -45.17 -27.25
C LYS A 36 5.03 -44.30 -26.72
N TYR A 37 5.66 -43.51 -27.57
CA TYR A 37 6.81 -42.69 -27.20
C TYR A 37 6.64 -41.25 -27.68
N LEU A 38 6.79 -40.28 -26.77
CA LEU A 38 6.66 -38.84 -27.08
C LEU A 38 7.64 -38.37 -28.17
N LYS A 39 8.83 -38.98 -28.27
CA LYS A 39 9.81 -38.67 -29.32
C LYS A 39 9.28 -38.88 -30.74
N ASP A 40 8.29 -39.76 -30.92
CA ASP A 40 7.69 -40.03 -32.23
C ASP A 40 6.82 -38.83 -32.69
N LEU A 41 6.49 -37.92 -31.76
CA LEU A 41 5.70 -36.71 -31.99
C LEU A 41 6.54 -35.44 -32.14
N ILE A 42 7.88 -35.52 -32.07
CA ILE A 42 8.78 -34.38 -32.33
C ILE A 42 8.46 -33.66 -33.66
N PRO A 43 8.05 -34.34 -34.76
CA PRO A 43 7.67 -33.65 -36.00
C PRO A 43 6.56 -32.60 -35.86
N PHE A 44 5.73 -32.65 -34.80
CA PHE A 44 4.68 -31.66 -34.49
C PHE A 44 5.21 -30.35 -33.91
N ILE A 45 6.47 -30.30 -33.49
CA ILE A 45 7.07 -29.10 -32.91
C ILE A 45 7.56 -28.22 -34.06
N GLY A 46 7.00 -27.01 -34.21
CA GLY A 46 7.39 -26.02 -35.22
C GLY A 46 6.34 -25.79 -36.32
N PRO A 47 5.88 -26.81 -37.07
CA PRO A 47 4.85 -26.65 -38.08
C PRO A 47 3.47 -26.33 -37.49
N PRO A 48 2.54 -25.77 -38.29
CA PRO A 48 1.13 -25.67 -37.90
C PRO A 48 0.55 -27.04 -37.51
N LEU A 49 -0.16 -27.08 -36.37
CA LEU A 49 -0.67 -28.33 -35.80
C LEU A 49 -1.69 -29.03 -36.71
N ASP A 50 -2.57 -28.26 -37.34
CA ASP A 50 -3.59 -28.80 -38.25
C ASP A 50 -2.97 -29.45 -39.49
N ASP A 51 -1.92 -28.85 -40.04
CA ASP A 51 -1.16 -29.44 -41.15
C ASP A 51 -0.45 -30.72 -40.69
N SER A 52 0.14 -30.72 -39.49
CA SER A 52 0.83 -31.89 -38.92
C SER A 52 -0.11 -33.07 -38.68
N PHE A 53 -1.31 -32.82 -38.16
CA PHE A 53 -2.34 -33.84 -37.96
C PHE A 53 -2.82 -34.46 -39.28
N GLN A 54 -2.92 -33.66 -40.35
CA GLN A 54 -3.25 -34.13 -41.69
C GLN A 54 -2.11 -34.93 -42.31
N GLU A 55 -0.86 -34.45 -42.21
CA GLU A 55 0.30 -35.06 -42.86
C GLU A 55 0.72 -36.38 -42.20
N PHE A 56 0.85 -36.40 -40.87
CA PHE A 56 1.41 -37.56 -40.16
C PHE A 56 0.38 -38.63 -39.80
N TYR A 57 -0.89 -38.24 -39.64
CA TYR A 57 -1.96 -39.14 -39.22
C TYR A 57 -3.15 -39.21 -40.20
N GLY A 58 -3.10 -38.48 -41.31
CA GLY A 58 -4.12 -38.56 -42.36
C GLY A 58 -5.50 -38.07 -41.92
N LEU A 59 -5.59 -37.26 -40.87
CA LEU A 59 -6.85 -36.71 -40.39
C LEU A 59 -7.49 -35.81 -41.46
N SER A 60 -8.82 -35.80 -41.53
CA SER A 60 -9.53 -34.86 -42.40
C SER A 60 -9.31 -33.42 -41.91
N LYS A 61 -9.51 -32.41 -42.75
CA LYS A 61 -9.40 -31.00 -42.32
C LYS A 61 -10.31 -30.66 -41.13
N GLU A 62 -11.49 -31.28 -41.06
CA GLU A 62 -12.42 -31.11 -39.95
C GLU A 62 -11.88 -31.78 -38.67
N ASP A 63 -11.39 -33.01 -38.78
CA ASP A 63 -10.87 -33.76 -37.64
C ASP A 63 -9.54 -33.18 -37.13
N ALA A 64 -8.69 -32.65 -38.02
CA ALA A 64 -7.49 -31.92 -37.64
C ALA A 64 -7.84 -30.65 -36.84
N GLY A 65 -8.91 -29.95 -37.20
CA GLY A 65 -9.44 -28.83 -36.41
C GLY A 65 -9.85 -29.26 -35.00
N LYS A 66 -10.60 -30.36 -34.88
CA LYS A 66 -11.00 -30.95 -33.58
C LYS A 66 -9.79 -31.44 -32.77
N ALA A 67 -8.78 -32.02 -33.43
CA ALA A 67 -7.55 -32.43 -32.77
C ALA A 67 -6.78 -31.24 -32.19
N VAL A 68 -6.78 -30.08 -32.87
CA VAL A 68 -6.22 -28.83 -32.32
C VAL A 68 -7.02 -28.34 -31.11
N GLU A 69 -8.34 -28.49 -31.09
CA GLU A 69 -9.16 -28.18 -29.91
C GLU A 69 -8.78 -29.07 -28.72
N TYR A 70 -8.71 -30.39 -28.90
CA TYR A 70 -8.28 -31.31 -27.83
C TYR A 70 -6.83 -31.09 -27.39
N TYR A 71 -5.94 -30.77 -28.32
CA TYR A 71 -4.58 -30.35 -27.99
C TYR A 71 -4.60 -29.16 -27.02
N ARG A 72 -5.44 -28.14 -27.29
CA ARG A 72 -5.54 -26.93 -26.46
C ARG A 72 -6.12 -27.21 -25.07
N GLU A 73 -6.99 -28.23 -24.93
CA GLU A 73 -7.50 -28.66 -23.62
C GLU A 73 -6.38 -29.06 -22.65
N TYR A 74 -5.33 -29.72 -23.15
CA TYR A 74 -4.16 -30.08 -22.35
C TYR A 74 -3.12 -28.94 -22.29
N PHE A 75 -2.86 -28.31 -23.44
CA PHE A 75 -1.77 -27.37 -23.57
C PHE A 75 -1.99 -26.11 -22.73
N ALA A 76 -3.18 -25.51 -22.78
CA ALA A 76 -3.44 -24.23 -22.09
C ALA A 76 -3.29 -24.28 -20.56
N PRO A 77 -3.82 -25.28 -19.83
CA PRO A 77 -3.68 -25.32 -18.36
C PRO A 77 -2.37 -25.96 -17.88
N LYS A 78 -1.69 -26.77 -18.70
CA LYS A 78 -0.56 -27.60 -18.26
C LYS A 78 0.60 -27.59 -19.24
N GLY A 79 0.36 -27.98 -20.50
CA GLY A 79 1.42 -28.17 -21.49
C GLY A 79 2.24 -26.89 -21.80
N ILE A 80 1.67 -25.70 -21.58
CA ILE A 80 2.37 -24.42 -21.79
C ILE A 80 3.58 -24.23 -20.86
N PHE A 81 3.55 -24.80 -19.66
CA PHE A 81 4.64 -24.73 -18.66
C PHE A 81 5.56 -25.94 -18.70
N GLU A 82 5.22 -26.98 -19.46
CA GLU A 82 6.08 -28.16 -19.68
C GLU A 82 7.12 -27.86 -20.77
N ASN A 83 7.95 -26.87 -20.48
CA ASN A 83 8.93 -26.27 -21.37
C ASN A 83 10.22 -26.00 -20.57
N GLU A 84 11.38 -25.96 -21.23
CA GLU A 84 12.67 -25.66 -20.59
C GLU A 84 13.45 -24.64 -21.41
N VAL A 85 14.25 -23.78 -20.78
CA VAL A 85 15.13 -22.85 -21.51
C VAL A 85 16.41 -23.58 -21.93
N TYR A 86 16.84 -23.46 -23.19
CA TYR A 86 18.09 -24.08 -23.61
C TYR A 86 19.28 -23.49 -22.83
N PRO A 87 20.25 -24.32 -22.39
CA PRO A 87 21.40 -23.85 -21.64
C PRO A 87 22.20 -22.76 -22.37
N GLY A 88 22.48 -21.65 -21.69
CA GLY A 88 23.23 -20.52 -22.25
C GLY A 88 22.41 -19.45 -22.96
N ILE A 89 21.10 -19.67 -23.17
CA ILE A 89 20.21 -18.69 -23.82
C ILE A 89 20.11 -17.38 -23.01
N PRO A 90 19.82 -17.38 -21.69
CA PRO A 90 19.71 -16.13 -20.94
C PRO A 90 20.99 -15.29 -21.00
N GLU A 91 22.15 -15.94 -20.90
CA GLU A 91 23.46 -15.29 -20.96
C GLU A 91 23.76 -14.75 -22.36
N MET A 92 23.43 -15.50 -23.41
CA MET A 92 23.56 -15.06 -24.79
C MET A 92 22.67 -13.85 -25.06
N LEU A 93 21.37 -13.91 -24.70
CA LEU A 93 20.43 -12.81 -24.89
C LEU A 93 20.94 -11.55 -24.21
N SER A 94 21.36 -11.65 -22.94
CA SER A 94 21.96 -10.53 -22.20
C SER A 94 23.16 -9.93 -22.94
N ARG A 95 24.10 -10.76 -23.42
CA ARG A 95 25.30 -10.28 -24.11
C ARG A 95 25.00 -9.70 -25.49
N LEU A 96 24.01 -10.21 -26.19
CA LEU A 96 23.56 -9.65 -27.47
C LEU A 96 22.91 -8.29 -27.26
N VAL A 97 22.11 -8.10 -26.22
CA VAL A 97 21.58 -6.77 -25.97
C VAL A 97 22.65 -5.79 -25.48
N GLU A 98 23.60 -6.22 -24.65
CA GLU A 98 24.80 -5.42 -24.30
C GLU A 98 25.65 -5.04 -25.54
N ALA A 99 25.56 -5.81 -26.63
CA ALA A 99 26.36 -5.61 -27.83
C ALA A 99 25.74 -4.66 -28.87
N GLY A 100 24.56 -4.08 -28.64
CA GLY A 100 23.96 -3.16 -29.61
C GLY A 100 22.72 -3.70 -30.35
N PHE A 101 22.26 -4.92 -30.08
CA PHE A 101 21.15 -5.54 -30.83
C PHE A 101 19.76 -5.27 -30.23
N THR A 102 18.76 -5.11 -31.10
CA THR A 102 17.35 -5.15 -30.71
C THR A 102 16.81 -6.55 -30.93
N LEU A 103 16.45 -7.25 -29.84
CA LEU A 103 15.92 -8.61 -29.94
C LEU A 103 14.39 -8.59 -30.01
N ILE A 104 13.84 -9.45 -30.85
CA ILE A 104 12.41 -9.61 -31.10
C ILE A 104 12.09 -11.09 -31.15
N VAL A 105 10.95 -11.52 -30.60
CA VAL A 105 10.46 -12.89 -30.82
C VAL A 105 9.57 -12.92 -32.07
N ALA A 106 9.82 -13.89 -32.95
CA ALA A 106 9.09 -14.14 -34.18
C ALA A 106 8.65 -15.61 -34.23
N THR A 107 7.52 -15.94 -33.61
CA THR A 107 7.08 -17.32 -33.41
C THR A 107 5.78 -17.67 -34.15
N SER A 108 5.67 -18.93 -34.61
CA SER A 108 4.41 -19.48 -35.14
C SER A 108 3.40 -19.79 -34.03
N LYS A 109 3.80 -19.73 -32.76
CA LYS A 109 2.92 -19.86 -31.60
C LYS A 109 2.06 -18.60 -31.43
N PRO A 110 0.80 -18.71 -30.94
CA PRO A 110 -0.01 -17.54 -30.67
C PRO A 110 0.67 -16.56 -29.72
N ALA A 111 0.62 -15.26 -30.04
CA ALA A 111 1.36 -14.23 -29.31
C ALA A 111 1.06 -14.22 -27.80
N VAL A 112 -0.18 -14.51 -27.41
CA VAL A 112 -0.60 -14.62 -26.01
C VAL A 112 0.14 -15.72 -25.25
N PHE A 113 0.36 -16.88 -25.86
CA PHE A 113 1.08 -18.00 -25.25
C PHE A 113 2.59 -17.75 -25.26
N ALA A 114 3.11 -17.14 -26.33
CA ALA A 114 4.51 -16.76 -26.40
C ALA A 114 4.90 -15.81 -25.26
N LYS A 115 4.08 -14.79 -24.99
CA LYS A 115 4.29 -13.86 -23.87
C LYS A 115 4.27 -14.56 -22.51
N GLN A 116 3.29 -15.42 -22.27
CA GLN A 116 3.20 -16.20 -21.03
C GLN A 116 4.44 -17.07 -20.78
N ILE A 117 4.97 -17.73 -21.82
CA ILE A 117 6.19 -18.55 -21.73
C ILE A 117 7.40 -17.67 -21.40
N LEU A 118 7.56 -16.54 -22.08
CA LEU A 118 8.68 -15.62 -21.83
C LEU A 118 8.62 -15.02 -20.41
N GLU A 119 7.43 -14.68 -19.92
CA GLU A 119 7.23 -14.17 -18.56
C GLU A 119 7.57 -15.24 -17.52
N HIS A 120 7.10 -16.47 -17.73
CA HIS A 120 7.35 -17.60 -16.85
C HIS A 120 8.85 -17.87 -16.64
N PHE A 121 9.66 -17.75 -17.71
CA PHE A 121 11.11 -17.98 -17.66
C PHE A 121 11.93 -16.72 -17.41
N GLY A 122 11.31 -15.56 -17.17
CA GLY A 122 12.01 -14.29 -16.97
C GLY A 122 12.81 -13.83 -18.20
N LEU A 123 12.35 -14.18 -19.40
CA LEU A 123 12.98 -13.82 -20.67
C LEU A 123 12.35 -12.59 -21.33
N SER A 124 11.14 -12.19 -20.91
CA SER A 124 10.40 -11.06 -21.51
C SER A 124 11.20 -9.76 -21.55
N ASP A 125 12.03 -9.53 -20.52
CA ASP A 125 12.85 -8.31 -20.39
C ASP A 125 13.97 -8.20 -21.44
N TYR A 126 14.25 -9.27 -22.21
CA TYR A 126 15.23 -9.27 -23.30
C TYR A 126 14.63 -9.04 -24.68
N PHE A 127 13.30 -8.90 -24.81
CA PHE A 127 12.66 -8.71 -26.12
C PHE A 127 11.84 -7.41 -26.18
N SER A 128 12.17 -6.57 -27.15
CA SER A 128 11.46 -5.31 -27.42
C SER A 128 10.05 -5.52 -27.97
N PHE A 129 9.82 -6.67 -28.60
CA PHE A 129 8.56 -7.03 -29.22
C PHE A 129 8.40 -8.55 -29.31
N VAL A 130 7.16 -9.02 -29.23
CA VAL A 130 6.79 -10.44 -29.40
C VAL A 130 5.75 -10.53 -30.50
N GLY A 131 6.19 -10.94 -31.69
CA GLY A 131 5.33 -11.26 -32.83
C GLY A 131 5.01 -12.75 -32.85
N GLY A 132 3.73 -13.07 -32.66
CA GLY A 132 3.20 -14.43 -32.76
C GLY A 132 2.09 -14.55 -33.80
N SER A 133 1.59 -15.77 -33.98
CA SER A 133 0.35 -16.01 -34.73
C SER A 133 -0.89 -15.49 -33.96
N GLU A 134 -2.01 -15.36 -34.66
CA GLU A 134 -3.30 -14.98 -34.05
C GLU A 134 -4.18 -16.22 -33.83
N LEU A 135 -4.94 -16.23 -32.73
CA LEU A 135 -5.82 -17.36 -32.38
C LEU A 135 -6.98 -17.54 -33.37
N ASP A 136 -7.37 -16.47 -34.06
CA ASP A 136 -8.43 -16.47 -35.08
C ASP A 136 -7.96 -16.95 -36.46
N GLY A 137 -6.65 -17.23 -36.61
CA GLY A 137 -6.05 -17.73 -37.85
C GLY A 137 -5.78 -16.68 -38.92
N THR A 138 -5.96 -15.38 -38.64
CA THR A 138 -5.65 -14.29 -39.59
C THR A 138 -4.16 -14.12 -39.87
N ARG A 139 -3.30 -14.61 -38.96
CA ARG A 139 -1.85 -14.68 -39.10
C ARG A 139 -1.37 -16.06 -38.67
N LYS A 140 -1.02 -16.90 -39.64
CA LYS A 140 -0.73 -18.33 -39.41
C LYS A 140 0.67 -18.72 -39.83
N ARG A 141 1.19 -18.14 -40.91
CA ARG A 141 2.49 -18.54 -41.49
C ARG A 141 3.63 -17.68 -40.94
N LYS A 142 4.83 -18.25 -40.87
CA LYS A 142 6.04 -17.56 -40.41
C LYS A 142 6.33 -16.27 -41.19
N ALA A 143 6.16 -16.28 -42.52
CA ALA A 143 6.34 -15.08 -43.34
C ALA A 143 5.36 -13.95 -42.99
N GLU A 144 4.13 -14.28 -42.58
CA GLU A 144 3.14 -13.28 -42.15
C GLU A 144 3.50 -12.69 -40.78
N VAL A 145 4.04 -13.52 -39.87
CA VAL A 145 4.57 -13.08 -38.58
C VAL A 145 5.76 -12.14 -38.77
N ILE A 146 6.72 -12.52 -39.60
CA ILE A 146 7.89 -11.67 -39.89
C ILE A 146 7.46 -10.38 -40.58
N GLY A 147 6.58 -10.44 -41.60
CA GLY A 147 6.05 -9.26 -42.27
C GLY A 147 5.37 -8.29 -41.32
N TYR A 148 4.56 -8.81 -40.39
CA TYR A 148 3.93 -8.00 -39.34
C TYR A 148 4.93 -7.33 -38.41
N ILE A 149 5.98 -8.05 -37.99
CA ILE A 149 7.05 -7.50 -37.16
C ILE A 149 7.76 -6.37 -37.89
N LEU A 150 8.14 -6.59 -39.15
CA LEU A 150 8.82 -5.58 -39.96
C LEU A 150 7.96 -4.32 -40.14
N GLU A 151 6.66 -4.47 -40.39
CA GLU A 151 5.74 -3.35 -40.54
C GLU A 151 5.52 -2.61 -39.21
N THR A 152 5.20 -3.34 -38.14
CA THR A 152 4.85 -2.77 -36.83
C THR A 152 6.04 -2.08 -36.16
N CYS A 153 7.23 -2.65 -36.31
CA CYS A 153 8.47 -2.11 -35.73
C CYS A 153 9.23 -1.19 -36.70
N GLU A 154 8.68 -0.94 -37.91
CA GLU A 154 9.31 -0.13 -38.96
C GLU A 154 10.74 -0.60 -39.35
N ILE A 155 10.95 -1.91 -39.37
CA ILE A 155 12.26 -2.53 -39.62
C ILE A 155 12.44 -2.80 -41.11
N LYS A 156 13.60 -2.43 -41.66
CA LYS A 156 13.98 -2.82 -43.02
C LYS A 156 14.57 -4.25 -43.02
N PRO A 157 14.15 -5.15 -43.93
CA PRO A 157 14.62 -6.53 -43.96
C PRO A 157 16.15 -6.71 -43.93
N GLN A 158 16.87 -5.84 -44.65
CA GLN A 158 18.32 -5.84 -44.73
C GLN A 158 19.04 -5.59 -43.39
N ASP A 159 18.36 -4.97 -42.43
CA ASP A 159 18.89 -4.64 -41.10
C ASP A 159 18.58 -5.72 -40.06
N ALA A 160 17.89 -6.80 -40.44
CA ALA A 160 17.47 -7.88 -39.56
C ALA A 160 18.07 -9.25 -39.94
N ILE A 161 18.16 -10.13 -38.95
CA ILE A 161 18.44 -11.57 -39.10
C ILE A 161 17.30 -12.35 -38.43
N MET A 162 16.81 -13.41 -39.08
CA MET A 162 15.93 -14.40 -38.50
C MET A 162 16.75 -15.61 -38.00
N ILE A 163 16.53 -16.01 -36.75
CA ILE A 163 17.15 -17.15 -36.09
C ILE A 163 16.05 -18.16 -35.77
N GLY A 164 16.21 -19.40 -36.25
CA GLY A 164 15.25 -20.46 -35.99
C GLY A 164 15.86 -21.84 -36.21
N ASP A 165 15.20 -22.90 -35.73
CA ASP A 165 15.68 -24.27 -35.86
C ASP A 165 14.99 -25.03 -37.00
N ARG A 166 13.89 -24.54 -37.59
CA ARG A 166 13.11 -25.26 -38.62
C ARG A 166 13.17 -24.60 -40.00
N LYS A 167 12.85 -25.38 -41.04
CA LYS A 167 12.76 -24.86 -42.42
C LYS A 167 11.81 -23.66 -42.56
N HIS A 168 10.76 -23.60 -41.75
CA HIS A 168 9.75 -22.54 -41.82
C HIS A 168 10.32 -21.17 -41.43
N ASP A 169 11.28 -21.13 -40.51
CA ASP A 169 12.00 -19.91 -40.13
C ASP A 169 12.83 -19.39 -41.29
N ILE A 170 13.54 -20.30 -41.96
CA ILE A 170 14.41 -20.00 -43.10
C ILE A 170 13.58 -19.56 -44.33
N GLU A 171 12.53 -20.31 -44.67
CA GLU A 171 11.63 -19.98 -45.78
C GLU A 171 10.91 -18.66 -45.52
N GLY A 172 10.45 -18.43 -44.29
CA GLY A 172 9.81 -17.18 -43.87
C GLY A 172 10.73 -15.98 -43.99
N ALA A 173 11.97 -16.11 -43.52
CA ALA A 173 13.00 -15.09 -43.63
C ALA A 173 13.26 -14.71 -45.09
N LYS A 174 13.42 -15.69 -45.98
CA LYS A 174 13.67 -15.47 -47.40
C LYS A 174 12.52 -14.76 -48.11
N LEU A 175 11.29 -15.17 -47.84
CA LEU A 175 10.10 -14.52 -48.43
C LEU A 175 9.99 -13.05 -48.02
N CYS A 176 10.46 -12.71 -46.82
CA CYS A 176 10.50 -11.34 -46.32
C CYS A 176 11.82 -10.61 -46.64
N GLY A 177 12.80 -11.27 -47.27
CA GLY A 177 14.09 -10.70 -47.63
C GLY A 177 15.08 -10.51 -46.48
N LEU A 178 14.93 -11.26 -45.38
CA LEU A 178 15.90 -11.29 -44.28
C LEU A 178 16.99 -12.33 -44.53
N GLU A 179 18.14 -12.08 -43.93
CA GLU A 179 19.16 -13.12 -43.73
C GLU A 179 18.68 -14.11 -42.66
N SER A 180 19.06 -15.38 -42.82
CA SER A 180 18.56 -16.49 -42.02
C SER A 180 19.69 -17.34 -41.41
N VAL A 181 19.58 -17.60 -40.11
CA VAL A 181 20.49 -18.47 -39.35
C VAL A 181 19.71 -19.66 -38.81
N GLY A 182 20.07 -20.86 -39.28
CA GLY A 182 19.54 -22.12 -38.79
C GLY A 182 20.34 -22.64 -37.59
N VAL A 183 19.69 -23.10 -36.53
CA VAL A 183 20.35 -23.69 -35.35
C VAL A 183 20.11 -25.20 -35.25
N LEU A 184 21.13 -25.97 -34.86
CA LEU A 184 21.09 -27.44 -34.82
C LEU A 184 20.89 -28.03 -33.41
N TYR A 185 20.79 -27.18 -32.38
CA TYR A 185 20.47 -27.63 -31.03
C TYR A 185 18.95 -27.77 -30.80
N GLY A 186 18.13 -27.29 -31.74
CA GLY A 186 16.69 -27.50 -31.80
C GLY A 186 16.32 -28.82 -32.49
N TYR A 187 15.18 -28.85 -33.17
CA TYR A 187 14.62 -30.08 -33.75
C TYR A 187 14.89 -30.24 -35.24
N GLY A 188 15.20 -29.16 -35.97
CA GLY A 188 15.51 -29.26 -37.39
C GLY A 188 16.90 -29.83 -37.66
N SER A 189 17.03 -30.48 -38.81
CA SER A 189 18.30 -31.10 -39.24
C SER A 189 19.12 -30.17 -40.15
N GLU A 190 20.43 -30.41 -40.23
CA GLU A 190 21.31 -29.71 -41.16
C GLU A 190 20.86 -29.86 -42.62
N GLU A 191 20.33 -31.04 -42.99
CA GLU A 191 19.77 -31.28 -44.32
C GLU A 191 18.49 -30.46 -44.57
N GLU A 192 17.60 -30.37 -43.58
CA GLU A 192 16.38 -29.56 -43.63
C GLU A 192 16.71 -28.07 -43.84
N LEU A 193 17.58 -27.52 -42.99
CA LEU A 193 17.97 -26.12 -43.03
C LEU A 193 18.74 -25.77 -44.32
N SER A 194 19.61 -26.66 -44.79
CA SER A 194 20.34 -26.49 -46.05
C SER A 194 19.41 -26.50 -47.26
N LYS A 195 18.39 -27.35 -47.27
CA LYS A 195 17.39 -27.42 -48.36
C LYS A 195 16.47 -26.19 -48.38
N ALA A 196 16.07 -25.70 -47.21
CA ALA A 196 15.39 -24.40 -47.08
C ALA A 196 16.32 -23.23 -47.52
N GLY A 197 17.62 -23.50 -47.48
CA GLY A 197 18.71 -22.65 -47.94
C GLY A 197 19.07 -21.58 -46.93
N ALA A 198 19.21 -21.96 -45.66
CA ALA A 198 19.72 -21.10 -44.62
C ALA A 198 21.03 -20.45 -45.06
N ASP A 199 21.19 -19.15 -44.81
CA ASP A 199 22.42 -18.44 -45.16
C ASP A 199 23.57 -18.95 -44.28
N HIS A 200 23.25 -19.28 -43.03
CA HIS A 200 24.18 -19.85 -42.06
C HIS A 200 23.53 -20.97 -41.23
N ILE A 201 24.32 -21.97 -40.84
CA ILE A 201 23.89 -23.06 -39.97
C ILE A 201 24.88 -23.20 -38.81
N ILE A 202 24.36 -23.22 -37.58
CA ILE A 202 25.17 -23.14 -36.36
C ILE A 202 24.80 -24.28 -35.38
N LYS A 203 25.84 -24.86 -34.75
CA LYS A 203 25.70 -26.11 -33.99
C LYS A 203 25.21 -25.94 -32.56
N ASP A 204 25.59 -24.85 -31.89
CA ASP A 204 25.29 -24.62 -30.48
C ASP A 204 25.12 -23.14 -30.17
N VAL A 205 24.59 -22.85 -28.98
CA VAL A 205 24.28 -21.49 -28.51
C VAL A 205 25.53 -20.60 -28.44
N LYS A 206 26.69 -21.17 -28.09
CA LYS A 206 27.93 -20.40 -27.97
C LYS A 206 28.43 -19.93 -29.33
N LEU A 207 28.43 -20.81 -30.33
CA LEU A 207 28.79 -20.47 -31.70
C LEU A 207 27.78 -19.49 -32.32
N LEU A 208 26.51 -19.57 -31.92
CA LEU A 208 25.48 -18.63 -32.35
C LEU A 208 25.78 -17.22 -31.83
N GLU A 209 26.09 -17.10 -30.55
CA GLU A 209 26.51 -15.83 -29.95
C GLU A 209 27.74 -15.25 -30.68
N GLU A 210 28.79 -16.06 -30.89
CA GLU A 210 30.01 -15.65 -31.57
C GLU A 210 29.76 -15.19 -33.01
N TYR A 211 28.80 -15.81 -33.70
CA TYR A 211 28.39 -15.42 -35.05
C TYR A 211 27.62 -14.11 -35.05
N LEU A 212 26.57 -14.00 -34.22
CA LEU A 212 25.66 -12.86 -34.19
C LEU A 212 26.39 -11.57 -33.82
N ARG A 213 27.30 -11.63 -32.83
CA ARG A 213 28.12 -10.48 -32.45
C ARG A 213 28.94 -9.92 -33.63
N LYS A 214 29.43 -10.77 -34.53
CA LYS A 214 30.21 -10.33 -35.71
C LYS A 214 29.39 -9.59 -36.76
N GLN A 215 28.05 -9.58 -36.69
CA GLN A 215 27.17 -9.00 -37.72
C GLN A 215 26.95 -7.49 -37.58
N GLY A 216 27.45 -6.89 -36.50
CA GLY A 216 27.41 -5.44 -36.32
C GLY A 216 27.37 -5.03 -34.85
N GLU A 217 28.45 -5.30 -34.10
CA GLU A 217 28.64 -4.61 -32.81
C GLU A 217 28.69 -3.11 -33.09
N ASN A 218 27.70 -2.38 -32.57
CA ASN A 218 27.72 -0.93 -32.55
C ASN A 218 27.48 -0.45 -31.12
N PRO A 219 28.53 -0.46 -30.27
CA PRO A 219 28.42 -0.07 -28.86
C PRO A 219 28.04 1.42 -28.66
N ASP A 220 28.03 2.23 -29.73
CA ASP A 220 27.59 3.64 -29.71
C ASP A 220 26.09 3.80 -30.02
N ASN A 221 25.41 2.78 -30.53
CA ASN A 221 23.95 2.76 -30.65
C ASN A 221 23.35 2.28 -29.32
N LEU A 222 22.77 3.20 -28.55
CA LEU A 222 21.93 2.86 -27.39
C LEU A 222 20.87 1.85 -27.79
N THR A 223 21.02 0.58 -27.38
CA THR A 223 19.92 -0.38 -27.49
C THR A 223 18.79 0.02 -26.57
N TRP A 224 17.59 -0.46 -26.87
CA TRP A 224 16.46 -0.35 -25.94
C TRP A 224 16.77 -1.04 -24.58
N TYR A 225 17.76 -1.95 -24.53
CA TYR A 225 18.25 -2.59 -23.31
C TYR A 225 19.40 -1.85 -22.63
N ASP A 226 20.20 -1.06 -23.35
CA ASP A 226 21.14 -0.08 -22.76
C ASP A 226 20.37 1.06 -22.08
N ARG A 227 19.17 1.38 -22.60
CA ARG A 227 18.19 2.17 -21.87
C ARG A 227 17.75 1.43 -20.62
N LEU A 228 17.42 0.13 -20.69
CA LEU A 228 16.94 -0.72 -19.59
C LEU A 228 18.01 -1.09 -18.53
N LYS A 229 19.32 -1.01 -18.80
CA LYS A 229 20.39 -1.38 -17.86
C LYS A 229 21.48 -0.34 -17.61
N GLY A 230 21.45 0.83 -18.25
CA GLY A 230 22.36 1.93 -17.92
C GLY A 230 23.85 1.52 -17.92
N ARG A 231 24.37 0.94 -19.00
CA ARG A 231 25.81 0.92 -19.31
C ARG A 231 26.01 1.89 -20.48
N THR A 232 26.67 3.04 -20.37
CA THR A 232 28.06 3.26 -19.95
C THR A 232 28.96 2.08 -20.27
N GLY A 233 29.34 1.95 -21.55
CA GLY A 233 30.43 1.09 -21.95
C GLY A 233 31.75 1.52 -21.29
N GLY A 234 32.48 0.55 -20.76
CA GLY A 234 33.81 0.74 -20.22
C GLY A 234 34.13 -0.29 -19.15
N GLU A 235 35.12 -1.13 -19.44
CA GLU A 235 35.87 -1.99 -18.51
C GLU A 235 35.81 -1.49 -17.06
N GLY A 236 35.24 -2.30 -16.16
CA GLY A 236 35.25 -2.06 -14.71
C GLY A 236 34.90 -0.64 -14.28
N LYS A 237 33.62 -0.24 -14.37
CA LYS A 237 33.13 0.95 -13.65
C LYS A 237 31.90 0.64 -12.82
N GLU A 238 31.99 1.07 -11.57
CA GLU A 238 30.96 1.05 -10.53
C GLU A 238 29.59 1.48 -11.08
N THR A 239 28.52 0.83 -10.61
CA THR A 239 27.16 1.30 -10.82
C THR A 239 27.08 2.76 -10.35
N LYS A 240 26.78 3.69 -11.27
CA LYS A 240 26.71 5.12 -10.93
C LYS A 240 25.64 5.30 -9.84
N MET A 241 26.07 5.64 -8.62
CA MET A 241 25.18 6.01 -7.53
C MET A 241 24.31 7.20 -7.95
N ILE A 242 23.02 7.15 -7.62
CA ILE A 242 22.10 8.27 -7.80
C ILE A 242 22.23 9.18 -6.59
N ARG A 243 22.53 10.46 -6.83
CA ARG A 243 22.67 11.46 -5.77
C ARG A 243 21.29 12.04 -5.43
N PHE A 244 20.79 11.71 -4.26
CA PHE A 244 19.51 12.15 -3.75
C PHE A 244 19.61 13.47 -2.99
N GLY A 245 18.71 14.38 -3.32
CA GLY A 245 18.27 15.44 -2.45
C GLY A 245 17.05 15.00 -1.63
N MET A 246 16.87 15.55 -0.44
CA MET A 246 15.67 15.33 0.37
C MET A 246 14.98 16.64 0.72
N ILE A 247 13.66 16.70 0.49
CA ILE A 247 12.79 17.77 0.96
C ILE A 247 11.93 17.21 2.10
N GLY A 248 11.95 17.89 3.24
CA GLY A 248 11.21 17.48 4.43
C GLY A 248 12.10 16.80 5.46
N THR A 249 12.01 17.27 6.71
CA THR A 249 12.87 16.83 7.82
C THR A 249 12.04 16.14 8.91
N GLY A 250 11.00 15.40 8.50
CA GLY A 250 10.06 14.71 9.39
C GLY A 250 10.41 13.24 9.66
N LYS A 251 9.55 12.56 10.43
CA LYS A 251 9.73 11.13 10.76
C LYS A 251 9.79 10.23 9.51
N ILE A 252 8.99 10.52 8.48
CA ILE A 252 8.98 9.70 7.26
C ILE A 252 10.28 9.85 6.47
N ALA A 253 10.82 11.07 6.34
CA ALA A 253 12.14 11.33 5.77
C ALA A 253 13.25 10.60 6.53
N GLN A 254 13.19 10.57 7.86
CA GLN A 254 14.13 9.79 8.68
C GLN A 254 14.06 8.30 8.32
N LYS A 255 12.86 7.72 8.23
CA LYS A 255 12.64 6.31 7.87
C LYS A 255 13.10 6.00 6.46
N PHE A 256 12.85 6.89 5.50
CA PHE A 256 13.31 6.77 4.11
C PHE A 256 14.84 6.71 4.04
N TRP A 257 15.55 7.61 4.72
CA TRP A 257 17.02 7.55 4.78
C TRP A 257 17.51 6.26 5.45
N GLN A 258 16.90 5.85 6.56
CA GLN A 258 17.26 4.60 7.25
C GLN A 258 17.10 3.37 6.36
N ALA A 259 16.05 3.33 5.52
CA ALA A 259 15.78 2.23 4.60
C ALA A 259 16.84 2.13 3.48
N ASN A 260 17.35 3.28 3.04
CA ASN A 260 18.13 3.38 1.81
C ASN A 260 19.62 3.62 2.02
N ARG A 261 20.09 3.98 3.22
CA ARG A 261 21.49 4.36 3.50
C ARG A 261 22.55 3.30 3.18
N TYR A 262 22.15 2.03 3.04
CA TYR A 262 23.02 0.92 2.66
C TYR A 262 22.78 0.43 1.21
N GLY A 263 21.91 1.11 0.46
CA GLY A 263 21.62 0.80 -0.92
C GLY A 263 22.82 1.10 -1.81
N LYS A 264 23.20 0.14 -2.67
CA LYS A 264 24.38 0.24 -3.55
C LYS A 264 24.29 1.36 -4.60
N ASP A 265 23.09 1.88 -4.84
CA ASP A 265 22.79 2.85 -5.89
C ASP A 265 22.19 4.15 -5.35
N PHE A 266 22.20 4.34 -4.03
CA PHE A 266 21.62 5.48 -3.34
C PHE A 266 22.68 6.25 -2.56
N GLU A 267 22.80 7.54 -2.81
CA GLU A 267 23.65 8.45 -2.02
C GLU A 267 22.85 9.69 -1.63
N LEU A 268 22.72 9.97 -0.34
CA LEU A 268 22.15 11.25 0.11
C LEU A 268 23.24 12.32 0.03
N THR A 269 23.00 13.40 -0.73
CA THR A 269 23.98 14.48 -0.94
C THR A 269 23.48 15.85 -0.48
N ALA A 270 22.16 16.06 -0.43
CA ALA A 270 21.58 17.35 -0.09
C ALA A 270 20.29 17.24 0.73
N VAL A 271 20.08 18.21 1.62
CA VAL A 271 18.84 18.34 2.41
C VAL A 271 18.35 19.77 2.31
N TYR A 272 17.06 19.91 1.99
CA TYR A 272 16.34 21.16 2.04
C TYR A 272 15.33 21.17 3.21
N SER A 273 15.27 22.30 3.90
CA SER A 273 14.23 22.61 4.87
C SER A 273 13.92 24.10 4.83
N ARG A 274 12.78 24.53 5.40
CA ARG A 274 12.41 25.96 5.45
C ARG A 274 13.41 26.83 6.21
N THR A 275 14.24 26.22 7.05
CA THR A 275 15.35 26.88 7.71
C THR A 275 16.61 26.03 7.61
N LEU A 276 17.75 26.68 7.41
CA LEU A 276 19.03 26.01 7.27
C LEU A 276 19.42 25.21 8.51
N GLU A 277 19.03 25.70 9.70
CA GLU A 277 19.21 25.02 10.98
C GLU A 277 18.56 23.63 11.00
N ARG A 278 17.28 23.53 10.62
CA ARG A 278 16.56 22.25 10.60
C ARG A 278 17.11 21.30 9.54
N ALA A 279 17.57 21.81 8.40
CA ALA A 279 18.24 21.00 7.39
C ALA A 279 19.55 20.40 7.95
N ARG A 280 20.33 21.19 8.69
CA ARG A 280 21.57 20.73 9.36
C ARG A 280 21.30 19.74 10.48
N GLU A 281 20.32 20.01 11.35
CA GLU A 281 19.89 19.09 12.41
C GLU A 281 19.49 17.74 11.83
N PHE A 282 18.67 17.74 10.76
CA PHE A 282 18.27 16.51 10.10
C PHE A 282 19.48 15.79 9.49
N GLY A 283 20.35 16.48 8.77
CA GLY A 283 21.49 15.84 8.13
C GLY A 283 22.67 15.54 9.06
N PHE A 284 22.60 15.89 10.34
CA PHE A 284 23.64 15.61 11.32
C PHE A 284 23.89 14.09 11.37
N GLN A 285 25.16 13.67 11.31
CA GLN A 285 25.61 12.26 11.26
C GLN A 285 25.18 11.44 10.02
N LYS A 286 24.56 12.06 9.00
CA LYS A 286 24.12 11.37 7.77
C LYS A 286 25.11 11.45 6.60
N GLY A 287 26.34 11.91 6.87
CA GLY A 287 27.41 12.04 5.87
C GLY A 287 27.76 13.50 5.55
N ARG A 288 28.50 13.70 4.45
CA ARG A 288 28.88 15.03 3.97
C ARG A 288 27.78 15.59 3.07
N LEU A 289 26.87 16.36 3.65
CA LEU A 289 25.69 16.89 2.97
C LEU A 289 25.81 18.39 2.68
N GLN A 290 25.16 18.82 1.61
CA GLN A 290 24.84 20.23 1.36
C GLN A 290 23.47 20.56 1.94
N TYR A 291 23.33 21.76 2.47
CA TYR A 291 22.13 22.21 3.16
C TYR A 291 21.55 23.43 2.47
N PHE A 292 20.24 23.43 2.28
CA PHE A 292 19.53 24.48 1.56
C PHE A 292 18.29 24.93 2.35
N ASP A 293 18.00 26.21 2.28
CA ASP A 293 16.75 26.83 2.73
C ASP A 293 16.02 27.63 1.64
N ASP A 294 16.58 27.63 0.42
CA ASP A 294 15.98 28.13 -0.80
C ASP A 294 15.73 26.97 -1.77
N LEU A 295 14.47 26.81 -2.21
CA LEU A 295 14.05 25.68 -3.04
C LEU A 295 14.65 25.75 -4.45
N GLU A 296 14.78 26.94 -5.03
CA GLU A 296 15.33 27.12 -6.37
C GLU A 296 16.83 26.81 -6.39
N ALA A 297 17.58 27.28 -5.40
CA ALA A 297 18.99 26.95 -5.24
C ALA A 297 19.20 25.45 -5.01
N PHE A 298 18.32 24.80 -4.24
CA PHE A 298 18.32 23.35 -4.07
C PHE A 298 18.05 22.63 -5.39
N ALA A 299 17.00 23.02 -6.10
CA ALA A 299 16.57 22.40 -7.36
C ALA A 299 17.65 22.53 -8.46
N ASN A 300 18.35 23.67 -8.53
CA ASN A 300 19.39 23.92 -9.53
C ASN A 300 20.78 23.41 -9.11
N SER A 301 20.91 22.70 -7.98
CA SER A 301 22.20 22.20 -7.52
C SER A 301 22.72 21.05 -8.41
N ASP A 302 24.00 21.11 -8.76
CA ASP A 302 24.69 20.07 -9.54
C ASP A 302 24.98 18.80 -8.72
N CYS A 303 24.76 18.83 -7.40
CA CYS A 303 25.00 17.68 -6.52
C CYS A 303 23.81 16.73 -6.40
N ILE A 304 22.71 16.99 -7.13
CA ILE A 304 21.44 16.26 -7.03
C ILE A 304 21.04 15.73 -8.41
N ASP A 305 20.74 14.44 -8.49
CA ASP A 305 20.17 13.77 -9.67
C ASP A 305 18.66 13.51 -9.49
N ALA A 306 18.25 13.13 -8.28
CA ALA A 306 16.87 12.83 -7.92
C ALA A 306 16.50 13.44 -6.56
N VAL A 307 15.22 13.68 -6.32
CA VAL A 307 14.74 14.24 -5.05
C VAL A 307 13.62 13.40 -4.46
N TYR A 308 13.74 13.08 -3.18
CA TYR A 308 12.64 12.56 -2.38
C TYR A 308 11.89 13.71 -1.69
N VAL A 309 10.60 13.83 -1.97
CA VAL A 309 9.74 14.91 -1.48
C VAL A 309 8.80 14.37 -0.42
N ALA A 310 9.00 14.79 0.84
CA ALA A 310 8.21 14.40 2.01
C ALA A 310 7.73 15.63 2.81
N SER A 311 7.25 16.64 2.08
CA SER A 311 6.61 17.82 2.67
C SER A 311 5.11 17.53 2.94
N PRO A 312 4.33 18.48 3.48
CA PRO A 312 2.88 18.30 3.57
C PRO A 312 2.24 18.21 2.17
N ASN A 313 1.15 17.45 2.02
CA ASN A 313 0.51 17.14 0.73
C ASN A 313 0.22 18.40 -0.12
N CYS A 314 -0.27 19.48 0.51
CA CYS A 314 -0.56 20.75 -0.18
C CYS A 314 0.68 21.41 -0.82
N CYS A 315 1.89 21.02 -0.43
CA CYS A 315 3.14 21.57 -0.93
C CYS A 315 3.78 20.71 -2.02
N HIS A 316 3.31 19.48 -2.24
CA HIS A 316 3.91 18.55 -3.19
C HIS A 316 3.93 19.15 -4.60
N HIS A 317 2.77 19.58 -5.11
CA HIS A 317 2.65 20.11 -6.47
C HIS A 317 3.71 21.16 -6.82
N ASP A 318 3.76 22.26 -6.07
CA ASP A 318 4.66 23.36 -6.40
C ASP A 318 6.14 22.95 -6.30
N GLN A 319 6.48 22.09 -5.34
CA GLN A 319 7.84 21.58 -5.16
C GLN A 319 8.25 20.65 -6.30
N VAL A 320 7.40 19.67 -6.63
CA VAL A 320 7.63 18.73 -7.71
C VAL A 320 7.76 19.46 -9.04
N MET A 321 6.87 20.42 -9.33
CA MET A 321 6.95 21.22 -10.55
C MET A 321 8.25 22.03 -10.64
N THR A 322 8.75 22.58 -9.53
CA THR A 322 10.03 23.31 -9.49
C THR A 322 11.20 22.37 -9.79
N LEU A 323 11.21 21.18 -9.19
CA LEU A 323 12.25 20.17 -9.37
C LEU A 323 12.30 19.60 -10.79
N LEU A 324 11.14 19.27 -11.36
CA LEU A 324 11.03 18.75 -12.73
C LEU A 324 11.52 19.79 -13.74
N LYS A 325 11.14 21.06 -13.58
CA LYS A 325 11.62 22.16 -14.44
C LYS A 325 13.14 22.38 -14.33
N ALA A 326 13.73 22.06 -13.19
CA ALA A 326 15.18 22.08 -12.97
C ALA A 326 15.90 20.79 -13.43
N GLY A 327 15.19 19.86 -14.08
CA GLY A 327 15.79 18.65 -14.63
C GLY A 327 16.02 17.52 -13.62
N LYS A 328 15.28 17.49 -12.49
CA LYS A 328 15.47 16.49 -11.42
C LYS A 328 14.39 15.41 -11.46
N HIS A 329 14.80 14.15 -11.31
CA HIS A 329 13.86 13.06 -11.06
C HIS A 329 13.20 13.23 -9.69
N VAL A 330 11.95 12.79 -9.53
CA VAL A 330 11.20 13.00 -8.28
C VAL A 330 10.52 11.73 -7.78
N LEU A 331 10.79 11.36 -6.53
CA LEU A 331 10.00 10.40 -5.75
C LEU A 331 9.19 11.20 -4.72
N CYS A 332 7.88 11.30 -4.93
CA CYS A 332 7.00 12.13 -4.12
C CYS A 332 6.17 11.28 -3.15
N GLU A 333 6.17 11.62 -1.86
CA GLU A 333 5.32 10.95 -0.88
C GLU A 333 3.85 10.96 -1.27
N LYS A 334 3.13 9.94 -0.79
CA LYS A 334 1.70 9.79 -0.99
C LYS A 334 0.90 10.70 -0.04
N PRO A 335 -0.28 11.19 -0.46
CA PRO A 335 -0.73 11.24 -1.84
C PRO A 335 0.14 12.24 -2.62
N MET A 336 0.50 11.89 -3.86
CA MET A 336 1.40 12.72 -4.67
C MET A 336 0.88 14.15 -4.83
N ALA A 337 -0.44 14.34 -4.86
CA ALA A 337 -1.08 15.62 -5.13
C ALA A 337 -2.33 15.85 -4.28
N SER A 338 -2.80 17.10 -4.21
CA SER A 338 -4.05 17.41 -3.48
C SER A 338 -5.30 17.03 -4.27
N ASN A 339 -5.22 16.87 -5.59
CA ASN A 339 -6.30 16.52 -6.50
C ASN A 339 -5.76 15.95 -7.83
N LEU A 340 -6.64 15.36 -8.65
CA LEU A 340 -6.26 14.75 -9.93
C LEU A 340 -5.57 15.72 -10.88
N LYS A 341 -6.08 16.95 -10.97
CA LYS A 341 -5.54 17.96 -11.89
C LYS A 341 -4.07 18.28 -11.60
N GLU A 342 -3.72 18.46 -10.33
CA GLU A 342 -2.32 18.66 -9.92
C GLU A 342 -1.43 17.46 -10.28
N ALA A 343 -1.93 16.23 -10.12
CA ALA A 343 -1.17 15.03 -10.50
C ALA A 343 -0.96 14.96 -12.02
N GLU A 344 -1.98 15.26 -12.83
CA GLU A 344 -1.89 15.34 -14.29
C GLU A 344 -0.86 16.38 -14.74
N GLU A 345 -0.85 17.57 -14.12
CA GLU A 345 0.12 18.63 -14.40
C GLU A 345 1.56 18.18 -14.09
N MET A 346 1.77 17.51 -12.94
CA MET A 346 3.08 16.98 -12.56
C MET A 346 3.58 15.90 -13.54
N PHE A 347 2.74 14.93 -13.89
CA PHE A 347 3.12 13.89 -14.85
C PHE A 347 3.37 14.46 -16.25
N SER A 348 2.57 15.43 -16.70
CA SER A 348 2.78 16.08 -17.99
C SER A 348 4.10 16.84 -18.06
N GLU A 349 4.51 17.53 -16.99
CA GLU A 349 5.82 18.19 -16.96
C GLU A 349 6.96 17.16 -16.89
N ALA A 350 6.80 16.06 -16.17
CA ALA A 350 7.77 14.97 -16.13
C ALA A 350 7.99 14.35 -17.52
N GLU A 351 6.92 14.07 -18.28
CA GLU A 351 6.99 13.61 -19.67
C GLU A 351 7.71 14.61 -20.56
N LYS A 352 7.34 15.89 -20.46
CA LYS A 352 7.93 16.97 -21.26
C LYS A 352 9.43 17.11 -21.04
N GLN A 353 9.90 16.90 -19.82
CA GLN A 353 11.32 16.97 -19.46
C GLN A 353 12.05 15.63 -19.63
N ASN A 354 11.35 14.56 -20.01
CA ASN A 354 11.87 13.19 -20.06
C ASN A 354 12.48 12.75 -18.72
N LEU A 355 11.76 12.99 -17.62
CA LEU A 355 12.15 12.66 -16.24
C LEU A 355 11.19 11.65 -15.63
N ILE A 356 11.72 10.74 -14.80
CA ILE A 356 10.92 9.87 -13.95
C ILE A 356 10.31 10.65 -12.77
N LEU A 357 9.00 10.54 -12.63
CA LEU A 357 8.20 10.93 -11.48
C LEU A 357 7.48 9.69 -10.93
N LEU A 358 7.62 9.41 -9.64
CA LEU A 358 6.98 8.28 -8.97
C LEU A 358 6.29 8.72 -7.67
N GLU A 359 5.08 8.20 -7.44
CA GLU A 359 4.45 8.28 -6.11
C GLU A 359 5.06 7.23 -5.18
N GLY A 360 5.46 7.65 -3.99
CA GLY A 360 5.92 6.82 -2.88
C GLY A 360 4.76 6.00 -2.30
N MET A 361 4.31 5.01 -3.06
CA MET A 361 3.24 4.09 -2.69
C MET A 361 3.83 2.73 -2.26
N ARG A 362 4.51 2.71 -1.11
CA ARG A 362 5.25 1.55 -0.60
C ARG A 362 4.53 0.19 -0.68
N SER A 363 3.20 0.16 -0.54
CA SER A 363 2.42 -1.08 -0.50
C SER A 363 2.47 -1.86 -1.81
N ILE A 364 2.37 -1.17 -2.96
CA ILE A 364 2.29 -1.82 -4.28
C ILE A 364 3.65 -2.21 -4.85
N TYR A 365 4.75 -1.75 -4.25
CA TYR A 365 6.13 -2.11 -4.63
C TYR A 365 6.78 -3.11 -3.67
N ALA A 366 6.10 -3.47 -2.57
CA ALA A 366 6.60 -4.49 -1.67
C ALA A 366 6.64 -5.86 -2.39
N PRO A 367 7.72 -6.64 -2.28
CA PRO A 367 7.82 -7.96 -2.92
C PRO A 367 6.70 -8.92 -2.50
N SER A 368 6.18 -8.79 -1.29
CA SER A 368 5.04 -9.56 -0.80
C SER A 368 3.75 -9.30 -1.58
N PHE A 369 3.55 -8.08 -2.06
CA PHE A 369 2.40 -7.73 -2.90
C PHE A 369 2.44 -8.49 -4.23
N GLU A 370 3.60 -8.50 -4.90
CA GLU A 370 3.79 -9.27 -6.13
C GLU A 370 3.70 -10.78 -5.89
N LYS A 371 4.28 -11.28 -4.78
CA LYS A 371 4.16 -12.70 -4.37
C LYS A 371 2.74 -13.13 -4.03
N MET A 372 1.85 -12.21 -3.67
CA MET A 372 0.44 -12.51 -3.41
C MET A 372 -0.33 -12.81 -4.71
N LEU A 373 0.04 -12.19 -5.84
CA LEU A 373 -0.73 -12.26 -7.09
C LEU A 373 -0.95 -13.70 -7.59
N PRO A 374 0.05 -14.61 -7.63
CA PRO A 374 -0.16 -15.99 -8.04
C PRO A 374 -1.17 -16.75 -7.16
N TYR A 375 -1.26 -16.43 -5.87
CA TYR A 375 -2.24 -17.06 -4.99
C TYR A 375 -3.68 -16.60 -5.28
N MET A 376 -3.87 -15.40 -5.85
CA MET A 376 -5.18 -14.91 -6.24
C MET A 376 -5.79 -15.74 -7.37
N GLU A 377 -4.96 -16.30 -8.26
CA GLU A 377 -5.42 -17.18 -9.34
C GLU A 377 -6.13 -18.43 -8.80
N SER A 378 -5.71 -18.91 -7.61
CA SER A 378 -6.32 -20.07 -6.96
C SER A 378 -7.74 -19.81 -6.44
N LEU A 379 -8.19 -18.55 -6.38
CA LEU A 379 -9.49 -18.17 -5.81
C LEU A 379 -10.65 -18.40 -6.79
N GLY A 380 -10.38 -18.68 -8.07
CA GLY A 380 -11.39 -18.71 -9.12
C GLY A 380 -11.84 -17.29 -9.50
N LYS A 381 -13.00 -17.16 -10.15
CA LYS A 381 -13.53 -15.84 -10.56
C LYS A 381 -13.80 -14.98 -9.32
N ILE A 382 -13.10 -13.85 -9.19
CA ILE A 382 -13.28 -12.91 -8.07
C ILE A 382 -14.66 -12.24 -8.18
N ARG A 383 -15.41 -12.24 -7.08
CA ARG A 383 -16.75 -11.63 -6.99
C ARG A 383 -16.81 -10.47 -6.00
N ARG A 384 -15.95 -10.48 -4.98
CA ARG A 384 -15.88 -9.42 -3.98
C ARG A 384 -14.45 -9.19 -3.51
N ALA A 385 -14.08 -7.94 -3.31
CA ALA A 385 -12.87 -7.56 -2.59
C ALA A 385 -13.22 -6.48 -1.57
N THR A 386 -12.96 -6.74 -0.30
CA THR A 386 -13.07 -5.75 0.79
C THR A 386 -11.67 -5.53 1.34
N LEU A 387 -11.04 -4.41 0.96
CA LEU A 387 -9.75 -4.01 1.48
C LEU A 387 -9.96 -2.95 2.55
N GLN A 388 -9.18 -3.00 3.62
CA GLN A 388 -9.33 -2.07 4.72
C GLN A 388 -8.01 -1.64 5.33
N TYR A 389 -7.97 -0.39 5.79
CA TYR A 389 -6.90 0.12 6.63
C TYR A 389 -7.49 1.08 7.67
N CYS A 390 -7.70 0.58 8.89
CA CYS A 390 -8.31 1.31 10.00
C CYS A 390 -7.36 1.29 11.20
N GLN A 391 -6.79 2.44 11.53
CA GLN A 391 -5.91 2.61 12.68
C GLN A 391 -6.31 3.86 13.47
N TYR A 392 -6.58 3.68 14.75
CA TYR A 392 -6.81 4.78 15.67
C TYR A 392 -5.54 5.63 15.77
N SER A 393 -5.64 6.88 15.32
CA SER A 393 -4.49 7.77 15.36
C SER A 393 -4.30 8.27 16.79
N SER A 394 -3.09 8.12 17.35
CA SER A 394 -2.74 8.76 18.63
C SER A 394 -2.93 10.29 18.62
N ARG A 395 -2.92 10.90 17.43
CA ARG A 395 -3.22 12.33 17.22
C ARG A 395 -4.70 12.66 17.36
N TYR A 396 -5.58 11.66 17.30
CA TYR A 396 -7.01 11.87 17.43
C TYR A 396 -7.39 12.22 18.88
N ASP A 397 -6.63 11.76 19.88
CA ASP A 397 -6.83 12.24 21.26
C ASP A 397 -6.52 13.73 21.40
N ASN A 398 -5.47 14.20 20.72
CA ASN A 398 -5.18 15.63 20.62
C ASN A 398 -6.30 16.36 19.89
N TYR A 399 -6.84 15.80 18.80
CA TYR A 399 -8.00 16.35 18.10
C TYR A 399 -9.22 16.50 19.02
N LYS A 400 -9.55 15.45 19.82
CA LYS A 400 -10.66 15.48 20.79
C LYS A 400 -10.46 16.54 21.88
N ARG A 401 -9.21 16.83 22.26
CA ARG A 401 -8.82 17.92 23.18
C ARG A 401 -8.74 19.31 22.49
N GLY A 402 -9.17 19.42 21.24
CA GLY A 402 -9.14 20.67 20.48
C GLY A 402 -7.76 21.07 19.92
N ILE A 403 -6.74 20.21 20.03
CA ILE A 403 -5.41 20.40 19.45
C ILE A 403 -5.37 19.75 18.07
N ILE A 404 -5.51 20.56 17.03
CA ILE A 404 -5.55 20.07 15.64
C ILE A 404 -4.13 19.89 15.09
N GLU A 405 -3.66 18.65 15.05
CA GLU A 405 -2.41 18.28 14.39
C GLU A 405 -2.52 18.22 12.87
N ASN A 406 -1.39 18.30 12.15
CA ASN A 406 -1.34 18.33 10.68
C ASN A 406 -2.16 17.22 10.02
N ALA A 407 -2.16 16.02 10.62
CA ALA A 407 -2.92 14.85 10.18
C ALA A 407 -4.43 15.08 9.99
N PHE A 408 -5.00 16.12 10.63
CA PHE A 408 -6.42 16.45 10.61
C PHE A 408 -6.68 17.89 10.12
N LYS A 409 -5.70 18.54 9.46
CA LYS A 409 -5.84 19.90 8.92
C LYS A 409 -6.29 19.87 7.45
N PRO A 410 -7.52 20.29 7.12
CA PRO A 410 -8.00 20.34 5.73
C PRO A 410 -7.14 21.24 4.84
N GLU A 411 -6.60 22.34 5.37
CA GLU A 411 -5.76 23.29 4.65
C GLU A 411 -4.42 22.70 4.20
N LEU A 412 -4.02 21.55 4.76
CA LEU A 412 -2.84 20.79 4.32
C LEU A 412 -3.19 19.65 3.36
N SER A 413 -4.43 19.61 2.85
CA SER A 413 -4.97 18.52 2.03
C SER A 413 -4.90 17.15 2.72
N ASN A 414 -5.07 17.14 4.05
CA ASN A 414 -5.07 15.93 4.86
C ASN A 414 -6.49 15.46 5.20
N GLY A 415 -6.58 14.22 5.67
CA GLY A 415 -7.80 13.52 6.08
C GLY A 415 -7.56 12.03 6.12
N ALA A 416 -8.48 11.24 6.69
CA ALA A 416 -8.32 9.79 6.75
C ALA A 416 -8.21 9.17 5.35
N LEU A 417 -9.00 9.65 4.40
CA LEU A 417 -9.01 9.23 3.00
C LEU A 417 -7.66 9.53 2.33
N MET A 418 -7.13 10.74 2.53
CA MET A 418 -5.86 11.14 1.90
C MET A 418 -4.64 10.50 2.56
N ASP A 419 -4.68 10.21 3.86
CA ASP A 419 -3.53 9.67 4.58
C ASP A 419 -3.45 8.14 4.55
N ILE A 420 -4.55 7.44 4.83
CA ILE A 420 -4.58 5.97 4.90
C ILE A 420 -5.51 5.33 3.87
N GLY A 421 -6.61 6.00 3.49
CA GLY A 421 -7.54 5.51 2.46
C GLY A 421 -6.88 5.38 1.09
N VAL A 422 -5.90 6.25 0.78
CA VAL A 422 -5.08 6.21 -0.44
C VAL A 422 -4.42 4.85 -0.66
N TYR A 423 -3.95 4.17 0.39
CA TYR A 423 -3.33 2.84 0.28
C TYR A 423 -4.34 1.81 -0.21
N VAL A 424 -5.51 1.81 0.41
CA VAL A 424 -6.58 0.85 0.11
C VAL A 424 -7.08 1.03 -1.32
N VAL A 425 -7.27 2.29 -1.73
CA VAL A 425 -7.66 2.63 -3.11
C VAL A 425 -6.57 2.23 -4.09
N ALA A 426 -5.31 2.60 -3.85
CA ALA A 426 -4.20 2.24 -4.74
C ALA A 426 -4.04 0.72 -4.90
N CYS A 427 -4.20 -0.06 -3.82
CA CYS A 427 -4.22 -1.52 -3.89
C CYS A 427 -5.40 -2.04 -4.71
N MET A 428 -6.61 -1.49 -4.55
CA MET A 428 -7.76 -1.86 -5.38
C MET A 428 -7.49 -1.60 -6.88
N ILE A 429 -6.96 -0.43 -7.22
CA ILE A 429 -6.62 -0.07 -8.61
C ILE A 429 -5.51 -0.98 -9.15
N ARG A 430 -4.48 -1.28 -8.35
CA ARG A 430 -3.39 -2.17 -8.76
C ARG A 430 -3.88 -3.60 -9.04
N LEU A 431 -4.81 -4.11 -8.23
CA LEU A 431 -5.32 -5.48 -8.36
C LEU A 431 -6.37 -5.64 -9.46
N PHE A 432 -7.24 -4.63 -9.63
CA PHE A 432 -8.46 -4.79 -10.41
C PHE A 432 -8.67 -3.72 -11.50
N GLY A 433 -7.77 -2.75 -11.59
CA GLY A 433 -7.87 -1.61 -12.52
C GLY A 433 -8.87 -0.55 -12.05
N ALA A 434 -9.24 0.35 -12.96
CA ALA A 434 -10.19 1.42 -12.67
C ALA A 434 -11.62 0.89 -12.44
N PRO A 435 -12.33 1.34 -11.40
CA PRO A 435 -13.74 1.00 -11.22
C PRO A 435 -14.60 1.72 -12.28
N VAL A 436 -15.73 1.10 -12.63
CA VAL A 436 -16.75 1.68 -13.51
C VAL A 436 -17.46 2.85 -12.82
N SER A 437 -17.75 2.70 -11.53
CA SER A 437 -18.40 3.73 -10.72
C SER A 437 -18.04 3.54 -9.25
N ILE A 438 -18.21 4.61 -8.43
CA ILE A 438 -18.02 4.52 -6.99
C ILE A 438 -19.16 5.20 -6.21
N LYS A 439 -19.41 4.71 -4.99
CA LYS A 439 -20.25 5.36 -3.97
C LYS A 439 -19.47 5.47 -2.66
N ALA A 440 -19.27 6.68 -2.17
CA ALA A 440 -18.53 6.96 -0.95
C ALA A 440 -19.44 7.51 0.16
N SER A 441 -19.21 7.05 1.38
CA SER A 441 -19.83 7.57 2.60
C SER A 441 -18.78 7.61 3.72
N GLY A 442 -18.92 8.51 4.68
CA GLY A 442 -17.92 8.67 5.72
C GLY A 442 -18.30 9.68 6.79
N ILE A 443 -17.51 9.67 7.86
CA ILE A 443 -17.65 10.52 9.03
C ILE A 443 -16.71 11.70 8.90
N LYS A 444 -17.27 12.90 9.00
CA LYS A 444 -16.49 14.14 9.11
C LYS A 444 -16.35 14.53 10.56
N LEU A 445 -15.17 15.03 10.89
CA LEU A 445 -14.91 15.67 12.17
C LEU A 445 -15.42 17.11 12.16
N SER A 446 -15.46 17.74 13.33
CA SER A 446 -16.00 19.09 13.55
C SER A 446 -15.38 20.18 12.66
N ASN A 447 -14.12 20.03 12.25
CA ASN A 447 -13.43 20.97 11.36
C ASN A 447 -13.63 20.68 9.86
N GLY A 448 -14.44 19.67 9.51
CA GLY A 448 -14.79 19.30 8.14
C GLY A 448 -13.86 18.28 7.49
N VAL A 449 -12.75 17.89 8.14
CA VAL A 449 -11.88 16.81 7.65
C VAL A 449 -12.58 15.46 7.82
N ASP A 450 -12.35 14.51 6.92
CA ASP A 450 -12.85 13.15 7.09
C ASP A 450 -11.99 12.37 8.10
N GLY A 451 -12.66 11.65 9.01
CA GLY A 451 -12.04 10.81 10.03
C GLY A 451 -12.14 9.31 9.73
N ALA A 452 -13.19 8.89 9.01
CA ALA A 452 -13.40 7.51 8.57
C ALA A 452 -14.32 7.47 7.35
N GLY A 453 -14.26 6.40 6.56
CA GLY A 453 -15.18 6.21 5.46
C GLY A 453 -15.08 4.86 4.76
N THR A 454 -16.02 4.65 3.85
CA THR A 454 -16.13 3.48 2.98
C THR A 454 -16.41 3.94 1.55
N ILE A 455 -15.72 3.34 0.59
CA ILE A 455 -15.94 3.52 -0.85
C ILE A 455 -16.34 2.19 -1.44
N LEU A 456 -17.59 2.10 -1.90
CA LEU A 456 -18.06 0.99 -2.72
C LEU A 456 -17.62 1.25 -4.16
N MET A 457 -16.98 0.26 -4.78
CA MET A 457 -16.44 0.31 -6.13
C MET A 457 -17.12 -0.73 -7.01
N GLU A 458 -17.75 -0.30 -8.10
CA GLU A 458 -18.41 -1.18 -9.05
C GLU A 458 -17.44 -1.55 -10.18
N TYR A 459 -17.30 -2.85 -10.45
CA TYR A 459 -16.58 -3.40 -11.60
C TYR A 459 -17.55 -4.26 -12.42
N PRO A 460 -17.21 -4.66 -13.67
CA PRO A 460 -18.13 -5.42 -14.53
C PRO A 460 -18.65 -6.73 -13.92
N ASP A 461 -17.81 -7.44 -13.17
CA ASP A 461 -18.08 -8.79 -12.67
C ASP A 461 -17.87 -8.98 -11.16
N MET A 462 -17.49 -7.91 -10.45
CA MET A 462 -17.16 -7.92 -9.02
C MET A 462 -17.53 -6.62 -8.33
N ILE A 463 -17.66 -6.67 -7.00
CA ILE A 463 -17.88 -5.50 -6.16
C ILE A 463 -16.66 -5.31 -5.25
N GLY A 464 -16.07 -4.12 -5.30
CA GLY A 464 -14.99 -3.70 -4.44
C GLY A 464 -15.50 -2.83 -3.28
N GLU A 465 -14.81 -2.88 -2.15
CA GLU A 465 -15.08 -2.06 -0.98
C GLU A 465 -13.74 -1.64 -0.35
N ALA A 466 -13.49 -0.34 -0.28
CA ALA A 466 -12.32 0.23 0.40
C ALA A 466 -12.78 0.90 1.70
N ILE A 467 -12.30 0.41 2.84
CA ILE A 467 -12.66 0.90 4.18
C ILE A 467 -11.44 1.55 4.82
N TYR A 468 -11.61 2.72 5.43
CA TYR A 468 -10.50 3.40 6.11
C TYR A 468 -10.98 4.18 7.33
N SER A 469 -10.12 4.30 8.35
CA SER A 469 -10.42 5.08 9.55
C SER A 469 -9.16 5.50 10.31
N LYS A 470 -9.13 6.77 10.71
CA LYS A 470 -8.13 7.33 11.63
C LYS A 470 -8.64 7.52 13.05
N ILE A 471 -9.91 7.19 13.27
CA ILE A 471 -10.62 7.45 14.53
C ILE A 471 -11.15 6.15 15.16
N THR A 472 -10.94 5.02 14.50
CA THR A 472 -11.27 3.67 14.97
C THR A 472 -10.23 2.68 14.46
N ASP A 473 -9.98 1.63 15.23
CA ASP A 473 -9.23 0.46 14.78
C ASP A 473 -10.17 -0.58 14.13
N SER A 474 -9.59 -1.50 13.36
CA SER A 474 -10.25 -2.72 12.91
C SER A 474 -9.32 -3.91 13.11
N ALA A 475 -9.82 -4.96 13.75
CA ALA A 475 -9.13 -6.25 13.85
C ALA A 475 -9.40 -7.16 12.64
N MET A 476 -10.28 -6.74 11.73
CA MET A 476 -10.68 -7.55 10.59
C MET A 476 -9.62 -7.49 9.48
N PRO A 477 -9.22 -8.64 8.90
CA PRO A 477 -8.33 -8.65 7.76
C PRO A 477 -9.04 -8.08 6.52
N SER A 478 -8.25 -7.64 5.55
CA SER A 478 -8.74 -7.47 4.17
C SER A 478 -9.12 -8.83 3.58
N GLN A 479 -10.13 -8.88 2.72
CA GLN A 479 -10.65 -10.12 2.16
C GLN A 479 -10.89 -10.02 0.65
N ILE A 480 -10.40 -11.00 -0.09
CA ILE A 480 -10.68 -11.19 -1.52
C ILE A 480 -11.41 -12.52 -1.70
N GLN A 481 -12.61 -12.50 -2.29
CA GLN A 481 -13.50 -13.64 -2.41
C GLN A 481 -13.67 -14.01 -3.89
N GLY A 482 -13.26 -15.23 -4.24
CA GLY A 482 -13.57 -15.85 -5.51
C GLY A 482 -14.50 -17.04 -5.37
N GLU A 483 -14.95 -17.58 -6.51
CA GLU A 483 -15.89 -18.70 -6.57
C GLU A 483 -15.35 -20.00 -5.95
N ASP A 484 -14.03 -20.18 -5.89
CA ASP A 484 -13.39 -21.40 -5.40
C ASP A 484 -12.80 -21.29 -3.98
N ALA A 485 -12.36 -20.10 -3.59
CA ALA A 485 -11.76 -19.83 -2.29
C ALA A 485 -11.81 -18.35 -1.91
N SER A 486 -11.49 -18.03 -0.65
CA SER A 486 -11.27 -16.66 -0.19
C SER A 486 -9.87 -16.48 0.36
N MET A 487 -9.28 -15.32 0.12
CA MET A 487 -8.01 -14.89 0.68
C MET A 487 -8.25 -13.84 1.76
N LEU A 488 -7.63 -14.02 2.92
CA LEU A 488 -7.62 -13.08 4.03
C LEU A 488 -6.21 -12.52 4.17
N VAL A 489 -6.05 -11.21 4.00
CA VAL A 489 -4.78 -10.49 4.08
C VAL A 489 -4.82 -9.64 5.34
N GLN A 490 -3.91 -9.88 6.29
CA GLN A 490 -3.99 -9.22 7.60
C GLN A 490 -3.82 -7.69 7.47
N GLU A 491 -2.77 -7.26 6.78
CA GLU A 491 -2.43 -5.85 6.53
C GLU A 491 -2.17 -5.68 5.03
N ILE A 492 -3.05 -4.98 4.32
CA ILE A 492 -2.98 -4.86 2.85
C ILE A 492 -1.92 -3.83 2.42
N GLU A 493 -1.65 -2.86 3.28
CA GLU A 493 -0.61 -1.85 3.10
C GLU A 493 0.81 -2.39 3.35
N ASN A 494 0.91 -3.55 4.00
CA ASN A 494 2.18 -4.18 4.38
C ASN A 494 2.02 -5.71 4.56
N ILE A 495 1.94 -6.43 3.45
CA ILE A 495 1.55 -7.85 3.46
C ILE A 495 2.67 -8.71 4.06
N LYS A 496 2.47 -9.21 5.28
CA LYS A 496 3.31 -10.24 5.92
C LYS A 496 2.63 -11.59 5.96
N ASP A 497 1.35 -11.59 6.32
CA ASP A 497 0.56 -12.80 6.55
C ASP A 497 -0.71 -12.77 5.71
N LEU A 498 -0.95 -13.89 5.01
CA LEU A 498 -2.22 -14.15 4.35
C LEU A 498 -2.69 -15.59 4.56
N ARG A 499 -4.01 -15.79 4.47
CA ARG A 499 -4.65 -17.09 4.58
C ARG A 499 -5.55 -17.33 3.39
N ILE A 500 -5.47 -18.52 2.79
CA ILE A 500 -6.41 -18.97 1.77
C ILE A 500 -7.36 -19.97 2.42
N VAL A 501 -8.66 -19.70 2.33
CA VAL A 501 -9.73 -20.52 2.90
C VAL A 501 -10.53 -21.15 1.77
N ARG A 502 -10.47 -22.49 1.66
CA ARG A 502 -11.18 -23.29 0.66
C ARG A 502 -12.00 -24.37 1.35
N LYS A 503 -13.33 -24.29 1.27
CA LYS A 503 -14.26 -25.27 1.88
C LYS A 503 -13.93 -25.60 3.35
N GLY A 504 -13.55 -24.59 4.13
CA GLY A 504 -13.17 -24.72 5.54
C GLY A 504 -11.70 -25.12 5.81
N VAL A 505 -10.94 -25.49 4.78
CA VAL A 505 -9.49 -25.72 4.89
C VAL A 505 -8.76 -24.39 4.80
N VAL A 506 -7.88 -24.11 5.77
CA VAL A 506 -7.09 -22.87 5.85
C VAL A 506 -5.64 -23.18 5.51
N GLN A 507 -5.08 -22.50 4.52
CA GLN A 507 -3.66 -22.47 4.21
C GLN A 507 -3.10 -21.11 4.63
N SER A 508 -2.17 -21.11 5.60
CA SER A 508 -1.46 -19.90 6.03
C SER A 508 -0.17 -19.73 5.24
N ILE A 509 0.10 -18.50 4.81
CA ILE A 509 1.29 -18.11 4.05
C ILE A 509 1.90 -16.91 4.77
N HIS A 510 3.20 -17.00 5.05
CA HIS A 510 3.99 -15.95 5.67
C HIS A 510 5.10 -15.52 4.71
N PHE A 511 5.30 -14.22 4.56
CA PHE A 511 6.37 -13.65 3.75
C PHE A 511 7.43 -13.00 4.65
N GLU A 512 8.67 -13.47 4.55
CA GLU A 512 9.81 -12.78 5.14
C GLU A 512 10.07 -11.47 4.38
N GLN A 513 10.06 -10.35 5.12
CA GLN A 513 10.40 -9.03 4.61
C GLN A 513 10.87 -8.10 5.73
N SER A 514 11.64 -7.07 5.37
CA SER A 514 12.04 -6.01 6.30
C SER A 514 10.82 -5.25 6.84
N ASP A 515 10.89 -4.81 8.10
CA ASP A 515 9.90 -3.90 8.68
C ASP A 515 9.87 -2.52 8.01
N ASN A 516 10.96 -2.12 7.34
CA ASN A 516 11.04 -0.86 6.62
C ASN A 516 11.02 -1.08 5.10
N ILE A 517 9.81 -1.23 4.55
CA ILE A 517 9.57 -1.52 3.13
C ILE A 517 9.81 -0.34 2.17
N LEU A 518 10.20 0.85 2.68
CA LEU A 518 10.46 2.04 1.85
C LEU A 518 11.64 1.87 0.88
N ASN A 519 12.51 0.90 1.12
CA ASN A 519 13.63 0.62 0.23
C ASN A 519 13.15 0.09 -1.14
N TYR A 520 12.02 -0.62 -1.19
CA TYR A 520 11.57 -1.26 -2.43
C TYR A 520 11.06 -0.25 -3.46
N GLU A 521 10.25 0.74 -3.05
CA GLU A 521 9.83 1.84 -3.92
C GLU A 521 11.03 2.68 -4.39
N THR A 522 12.06 2.82 -3.54
CA THR A 522 13.28 3.55 -3.90
C THR A 522 14.11 2.77 -4.91
N GLN A 523 14.23 1.44 -4.74
CA GLN A 523 14.90 0.56 -5.69
C GLN A 523 14.19 0.55 -7.04
N GLU A 524 12.85 0.47 -7.03
CA GLU A 524 12.07 0.53 -8.27
C GLU A 524 12.18 1.90 -8.94
N PHE A 525 12.18 2.99 -8.17
CA PHE A 525 12.42 4.34 -8.69
C PHE A 525 13.81 4.52 -9.30
N ILE A 526 14.86 4.06 -8.62
CA ILE A 526 16.25 4.08 -9.14
C ILE A 526 16.35 3.22 -10.40
N LYS A 527 15.70 2.05 -10.41
CA LYS A 527 15.59 1.20 -11.60
C LYS A 527 14.94 1.99 -12.73
N MET A 528 13.78 2.62 -12.52
CA MET A 528 13.12 3.47 -13.53
C MET A 528 14.01 4.61 -14.05
N ILE A 529 14.79 5.27 -13.18
CA ILE A 529 15.75 6.31 -13.59
C ILE A 529 16.82 5.72 -14.51
N LYS A 530 17.38 4.58 -14.12
CA LYS A 530 18.42 3.90 -14.88
C LYS A 530 17.91 3.29 -16.17
N THR A 531 16.66 2.82 -16.18
CA THR A 531 16.03 2.10 -17.29
C THR A 531 15.32 3.04 -18.29
N GLY A 532 14.86 4.19 -17.82
CA GLY A 532 13.91 5.05 -18.51
C GLY A 532 12.53 4.41 -18.75
N MET A 533 12.18 3.32 -18.04
CA MET A 533 11.00 2.50 -18.32
C MET A 533 10.26 2.08 -17.05
N GLY A 534 8.98 1.72 -17.19
CA GLY A 534 8.18 1.06 -16.15
C GLY A 534 7.30 2.00 -15.32
N TRP A 535 7.50 3.31 -15.47
CA TRP A 535 6.75 4.34 -14.76
C TRP A 535 5.34 4.58 -15.34
N GLU A 536 5.03 4.12 -16.55
CA GLU A 536 3.72 4.30 -17.20
C GLU A 536 2.60 3.61 -16.41
N LYS A 537 2.84 2.36 -15.99
CA LYS A 537 1.90 1.60 -15.16
C LYS A 537 1.70 2.29 -13.81
N SER A 538 2.79 2.77 -13.21
CA SER A 538 2.75 3.49 -11.94
C SER A 538 1.98 4.81 -12.04
N ARG A 539 2.21 5.56 -13.13
CA ARG A 539 1.46 6.78 -13.46
C ARG A 539 -0.03 6.51 -13.57
N GLU A 540 -0.42 5.49 -14.33
CA GLU A 540 -1.83 5.13 -14.51
C GLU A 540 -2.50 4.78 -13.17
N ILE A 541 -1.81 4.01 -12.31
CA ILE A 541 -2.31 3.68 -10.98
C ILE A 541 -2.52 4.93 -10.13
N THR A 542 -1.54 5.85 -10.10
CA THR A 542 -1.67 7.11 -9.34
C THR A 542 -2.82 7.96 -9.88
N LEU A 543 -2.95 8.13 -11.20
CA LEU A 543 -4.02 8.94 -11.80
C LEU A 543 -5.41 8.37 -11.53
N GLU A 544 -5.61 7.05 -11.71
CA GLU A 544 -6.90 6.42 -11.42
C GLU A 544 -7.20 6.40 -9.91
N THR A 545 -6.18 6.28 -9.05
CA THR A 545 -6.32 6.46 -7.60
C THR A 545 -6.81 7.88 -7.29
N MET A 546 -6.15 8.92 -7.81
CA MET A 546 -6.54 10.32 -7.57
C MET A 546 -7.95 10.64 -8.07
N LYS A 547 -8.37 10.06 -9.19
CA LYS A 547 -9.74 10.18 -9.72
C LYS A 547 -10.77 9.59 -8.76
N VAL A 548 -10.49 8.44 -8.16
CA VAL A 548 -11.35 7.84 -7.12
C VAL A 548 -11.37 8.72 -5.87
N LEU A 549 -10.22 9.23 -5.41
CA LEU A 549 -10.15 10.09 -4.21
C LEU A 549 -10.91 11.41 -4.40
N ASP A 550 -10.79 12.05 -5.57
CA ASP A 550 -11.51 13.28 -5.92
C ASP A 550 -13.02 13.05 -5.92
N GLU A 551 -13.48 11.97 -6.56
CA GLU A 551 -14.89 11.62 -6.62
C GLU A 551 -15.44 11.25 -5.23
N ALA A 552 -14.69 10.49 -4.43
CA ALA A 552 -15.08 10.14 -3.06
C ALA A 552 -15.20 11.40 -2.18
N ARG A 553 -14.21 12.30 -2.22
CA ARG A 553 -14.29 13.58 -1.50
C ARG A 553 -15.45 14.43 -1.98
N ARG A 554 -15.71 14.49 -3.29
CA ARG A 554 -16.87 15.21 -3.85
C ARG A 554 -18.19 14.68 -3.26
N GLN A 555 -18.34 13.36 -3.14
CA GLN A 555 -19.54 12.74 -2.55
C GLN A 555 -19.65 13.00 -1.05
N LEU A 556 -18.54 12.88 -0.30
CA LEU A 556 -18.50 13.20 1.13
C LEU A 556 -18.83 14.69 1.39
N ILE A 557 -18.34 15.59 0.54
CA ILE A 557 -18.51 17.03 0.67
C ILE A 557 -19.91 17.51 0.21
N SER A 558 -20.58 16.78 -0.69
CA SER A 558 -21.80 17.26 -1.37
C SER A 558 -23.11 17.22 -0.57
N TYR A 559 -23.18 16.77 0.70
CA TYR A 559 -24.47 16.79 1.40
C TYR A 559 -24.86 18.15 2.01
N PHE A 560 -23.94 19.10 2.25
CA PHE A 560 -24.28 20.50 2.54
C PHE A 560 -22.99 21.35 2.53
N LEU A 561 -22.98 22.46 1.78
CA LEU A 561 -21.87 23.41 1.53
C LEU A 561 -20.87 23.07 0.41
N LEU A 562 -21.29 23.31 -0.84
CA LEU A 562 -20.43 23.99 -1.83
C LEU A 562 -21.27 24.64 -2.93
N MET A 563 -22.09 25.61 -2.51
CA MET A 563 -22.63 26.65 -3.40
C MET A 563 -22.63 27.97 -2.65
N ARG A 564 -21.43 28.52 -2.43
CA ARG A 564 -21.24 29.96 -2.20
C ARG A 564 -19.79 30.35 -2.48
N ASN A 565 -19.41 30.26 -3.75
CA ASN A 565 -18.30 31.06 -4.25
C ASN A 565 -18.75 32.53 -4.30
N HIS A 566 -17.94 33.39 -3.70
CA HIS A 566 -17.97 34.83 -3.84
C HIS A 566 -17.82 35.19 -5.32
N ARG A 567 -18.94 35.48 -6.00
CA ARG A 567 -19.13 36.46 -7.08
C ARG A 567 -20.36 36.05 -7.90
N GLU A 568 -21.51 36.63 -7.57
CA GLU A 568 -22.46 37.24 -8.51
C GLU A 568 -23.76 37.61 -7.78
N ARG A 569 -24.20 38.86 -8.01
CA ARG A 569 -25.37 39.47 -7.40
C ARG A 569 -26.59 39.30 -8.32
N LYS A 570 -27.75 39.08 -7.69
CA LYS A 570 -29.14 39.44 -8.09
C LYS A 570 -29.97 38.45 -8.94
N ASN A 571 -31.19 38.24 -8.42
CA ASN A 571 -32.46 37.94 -9.10
C ASN A 571 -32.73 36.52 -9.63
N LYS A 572 -33.52 35.69 -8.91
CA LYS A 572 -34.98 35.44 -9.12
C LYS A 572 -35.49 34.21 -8.36
N LYS A 573 -36.82 34.09 -8.31
CA LYS A 573 -37.74 33.41 -7.39
C LYS A 573 -37.70 31.86 -7.35
N ARG A 574 -38.10 31.31 -6.19
CA ARG A 574 -38.38 29.88 -5.90
C ARG A 574 -39.73 29.39 -6.47
N PRO A 575 -39.87 28.08 -6.77
CA PRO A 575 -41.15 27.38 -6.60
C PRO A 575 -41.06 26.11 -5.69
N GLN A 576 -42.24 25.63 -5.30
CA GLN A 576 -42.58 24.78 -4.13
C GLN A 576 -42.56 23.24 -4.32
N LYS A 577 -42.36 22.59 -3.16
CA LYS A 577 -42.66 21.24 -2.61
C LYS A 577 -43.58 20.24 -3.36
N ARG A 578 -43.28 18.95 -3.14
CA ARG A 578 -44.24 17.87 -2.82
C ARG A 578 -43.76 17.06 -1.59
N ARG A 579 -44.66 16.78 -0.64
CA ARG A 579 -44.50 16.01 0.62
C ARG A 579 -45.27 14.68 0.52
N SER A 580 -44.83 13.61 1.19
CA SER A 580 -45.68 12.44 1.50
C SER A 580 -45.38 11.82 2.89
N LYS A 581 -46.42 11.87 3.74
CA LYS A 581 -46.93 10.92 4.75
C LYS A 581 -46.13 10.33 5.95
N ASP A 582 -44.81 10.23 5.99
CA ASP A 582 -44.14 9.79 7.26
C ASP A 582 -44.02 10.92 8.30
N MET A 583 -44.34 12.14 7.88
CA MET A 583 -44.22 13.36 8.67
C MET A 583 -45.33 13.56 9.71
N ALA A 584 -46.42 12.78 9.72
CA ALA A 584 -47.58 13.10 10.57
C ALA A 584 -47.27 12.95 12.07
N GLY A 585 -46.71 11.81 12.51
CA GLY A 585 -46.38 11.58 13.92
C GLY A 585 -45.21 12.42 14.44
N GLN A 586 -44.19 12.68 13.61
CA GLN A 586 -43.11 13.61 13.94
C GLN A 586 -43.59 15.07 14.02
N THR A 587 -44.57 15.46 13.19
CA THR A 587 -45.13 16.82 13.24
C THR A 587 -45.95 17.02 14.49
N GLU A 588 -46.74 16.04 14.92
CA GLU A 588 -47.51 16.11 16.18
C GLU A 588 -46.60 16.13 17.41
N PHE A 589 -45.53 15.32 17.43
CA PHE A 589 -44.55 15.33 18.52
C PHE A 589 -43.81 16.68 18.63
N LEU A 590 -43.35 17.22 17.50
CA LEU A 590 -42.68 18.53 17.47
C LEU A 590 -43.63 19.68 17.81
N GLN A 591 -44.91 19.56 17.45
CA GLN A 591 -45.94 20.53 17.85
C GLN A 591 -46.20 20.50 19.35
N ALA A 592 -46.27 19.30 19.96
CA ALA A 592 -46.43 19.15 21.40
C ALA A 592 -45.25 19.73 22.19
N ILE A 593 -44.01 19.52 21.73
CA ILE A 593 -42.82 20.14 22.34
C ILE A 593 -42.86 21.67 22.24
N GLN A 594 -43.22 22.21 21.07
CA GLN A 594 -43.31 23.67 20.87
C GLN A 594 -44.43 24.32 21.70
N GLU A 595 -45.55 23.62 21.89
CA GLU A 595 -46.65 24.10 22.75
C GLU A 595 -46.27 24.05 24.23
N LEU A 596 -45.55 23.01 24.66
CA LEU A 596 -45.01 22.90 26.02
C LEU A 596 -43.91 23.92 26.30
N GLU A 597 -42.98 24.20 25.37
CA GLU A 597 -41.98 25.27 25.53
C GLU A 597 -42.68 26.61 25.76
N ARG A 598 -43.67 26.92 24.94
CA ARG A 598 -44.43 28.16 25.04
C ARG A 598 -45.20 28.25 26.36
N LEU A 599 -45.78 27.14 26.81
CA LEU A 599 -46.47 27.05 28.10
C LEU A 599 -45.49 27.27 29.26
N GLY A 600 -44.31 26.66 29.21
CA GLY A 600 -43.24 26.83 30.20
C GLY A 600 -42.75 28.27 30.27
N GLU A 601 -42.51 28.91 29.13
CA GLU A 601 -42.12 30.33 29.05
C GLU A 601 -43.19 31.27 29.62
N THR A 602 -44.49 30.95 29.42
CA THR A 602 -45.59 31.75 29.99
C THR A 602 -45.84 31.48 31.47
N ASN A 603 -45.47 30.31 31.98
CA ASN A 603 -45.58 29.93 33.39
C ASN A 603 -44.26 30.17 34.17
N GLY A 604 -43.53 31.23 33.84
CA GLY A 604 -42.34 31.63 34.60
C GLY A 604 -41.19 30.63 34.49
N ASN A 605 -41.05 30.00 33.33
CA ASN A 605 -40.08 28.95 33.03
C ASN A 605 -40.26 27.70 33.89
N GLN A 606 -41.50 27.28 34.11
CA GLN A 606 -41.82 26.06 34.85
C GLN A 606 -42.87 25.23 34.11
N LEU A 607 -42.70 23.91 34.13
CA LEU A 607 -43.68 22.93 33.70
C LEU A 607 -43.83 21.87 34.79
N SER A 608 -45.04 21.34 34.96
CA SER A 608 -45.28 20.19 35.84
C SER A 608 -45.25 18.88 35.06
N MET A 609 -44.95 17.79 35.78
CA MET A 609 -44.93 16.47 35.17
C MET A 609 -46.33 16.01 34.68
N GLU A 610 -47.41 16.53 35.27
CA GLU A 610 -48.78 16.27 34.81
C GLU A 610 -49.08 16.97 33.47
N GLU A 611 -48.60 18.21 33.29
CA GLU A 611 -48.75 18.93 32.01
C GLU A 611 -48.01 18.21 30.89
N ILE A 612 -46.75 17.82 31.11
CA ILE A 612 -45.96 17.07 30.11
C ILE A 612 -46.66 15.76 29.76
N ASN A 613 -47.10 14.99 30.75
CA ASN A 613 -47.79 13.72 30.51
C ASN A 613 -49.12 13.89 29.75
N SER A 614 -49.84 15.00 29.97
CA SER A 614 -51.12 15.26 29.29
C SER A 614 -50.96 15.50 27.78
N TYR A 615 -49.86 16.13 27.34
CA TYR A 615 -49.59 16.39 25.92
C TYR A 615 -49.14 15.14 25.15
N PHE A 616 -48.65 14.13 25.86
CA PHE A 616 -48.16 12.88 25.27
C PHE A 616 -49.01 11.65 25.65
N SER A 617 -50.22 11.86 26.20
CA SER A 617 -51.08 10.77 26.71
C SER A 617 -51.43 9.74 25.63
N ASP A 618 -51.56 10.19 24.39
CA ASP A 618 -51.95 9.34 23.25
C ASP A 618 -50.75 8.62 22.59
N MET A 619 -49.52 8.97 22.99
CA MET A 619 -48.27 8.53 22.33
C MET A 619 -47.56 7.33 22.99
N LYS A 620 -48.09 6.76 24.09
CA LYS A 620 -47.51 5.60 24.82
C LYS A 620 -45.98 5.68 24.99
N LEU A 621 -45.49 6.71 25.67
CA LEU A 621 -44.06 6.90 25.92
C LEU A 621 -43.54 6.01 27.04
N GLU A 622 -42.31 5.51 26.89
CA GLU A 622 -41.58 4.80 27.95
C GLU A 622 -40.94 5.79 28.94
N GLU A 623 -40.67 5.34 30.16
CA GLU A 623 -40.15 6.18 31.26
C GLU A 623 -38.84 6.89 30.90
N LYS A 624 -37.93 6.22 30.18
CA LYS A 624 -36.68 6.82 29.68
C LYS A 624 -36.91 7.92 28.63
N GLN A 625 -37.97 7.82 27.84
CA GLN A 625 -38.30 8.82 26.83
C GLN A 625 -38.92 10.06 27.47
N LEU A 626 -39.73 9.88 28.51
CA LEU A 626 -40.24 10.95 29.36
C LEU A 626 -39.11 11.68 30.09
N ASP A 627 -38.12 10.95 30.63
CA ASP A 627 -36.93 11.55 31.24
C ASP A 627 -36.11 12.39 30.25
N PHE A 628 -36.01 11.94 28.99
CA PHE A 628 -35.35 12.70 27.94
C PHE A 628 -36.09 14.02 27.63
N ILE A 629 -37.42 13.98 27.58
CA ILE A 629 -38.25 15.17 27.37
C ILE A 629 -38.10 16.16 28.54
N CYS A 630 -38.08 15.67 29.78
CA CYS A 630 -37.84 16.52 30.95
C CYS A 630 -36.44 17.15 30.93
N ASN A 631 -35.41 16.36 30.63
CA ASN A 631 -34.04 16.85 30.49
C ASN A 631 -33.91 17.89 29.36
N TYR A 632 -34.66 17.74 28.28
CA TYR A 632 -34.72 18.73 27.21
C TYR A 632 -35.24 20.06 27.73
N PHE A 633 -36.38 20.10 28.42
CA PHE A 633 -36.94 21.34 28.96
C PHE A 633 -36.04 21.99 30.02
N GLU A 634 -35.43 21.20 30.91
CA GLU A 634 -34.48 21.72 31.90
C GLU A 634 -33.24 22.34 31.24
N SER A 635 -32.71 21.70 30.19
CA SER A 635 -31.60 22.25 29.40
C SER A 635 -31.96 23.51 28.60
N HIS A 636 -33.26 23.76 28.40
CA HIS A 636 -33.79 24.99 27.81
C HIS A 636 -34.31 25.96 28.87
N HIS A 637 -33.83 25.80 30.12
CA HIS A 637 -34.14 26.65 31.26
C HIS A 637 -35.62 26.65 31.71
N ILE A 638 -36.41 25.64 31.34
CA ILE A 638 -37.78 25.41 31.84
C ILE A 638 -37.73 24.31 32.90
N TYR A 639 -37.94 24.69 34.17
CA TYR A 639 -37.79 23.81 35.32
C TYR A 639 -38.98 22.86 35.49
N ILE A 640 -38.70 21.57 35.67
CA ILE A 640 -39.75 20.57 35.87
C ILE A 640 -40.05 20.38 37.35
N THR A 641 -41.26 20.75 37.74
CA THR A 641 -41.74 20.61 39.12
C THR A 641 -42.21 19.17 39.38
N ASN A 642 -41.94 18.66 40.59
CA ASN A 642 -42.23 17.28 41.06
C ASN A 642 -41.36 16.14 40.45
N ARG A 643 -40.14 16.44 40.00
CA ARG A 643 -39.16 15.43 39.58
C ARG A 643 -38.36 14.87 40.79
N VAL A 644 -38.24 13.55 40.91
CA VAL A 644 -37.47 12.89 42.01
C VAL A 644 -36.03 12.67 41.57
N GLN A 645 -35.03 13.32 42.20
CA GLN A 645 -33.60 13.16 41.90
C GLN A 645 -32.92 12.12 42.83
N ARG A 646 -31.96 11.36 42.29
CA ARG A 646 -30.99 10.53 43.04
C ARG A 646 -29.59 11.15 42.96
N PHE A 647 -28.90 11.23 44.10
CA PHE A 647 -27.54 11.78 44.27
C PHE A 647 -26.47 10.66 44.22
N GLU A 648 -25.27 10.98 43.72
CA GLU A 648 -24.03 10.23 43.96
C GLU A 648 -22.99 11.15 44.67
N GLU A 649 -22.23 10.56 45.58
CA GLU A 649 -21.40 11.18 46.64
C GLU A 649 -20.00 11.65 46.19
N GLU A 650 -19.46 12.63 46.91
CA GLU A 650 -18.07 13.13 46.84
C GLU A 650 -17.03 12.07 47.28
N ILE A 651 -15.87 12.03 46.60
CA ILE A 651 -14.66 11.35 47.10
C ILE A 651 -13.50 12.35 47.10
N GLY A 652 -12.91 12.53 48.29
CA GLY A 652 -11.70 13.33 48.54
C GLY A 652 -10.40 12.54 48.42
N ASP A 653 -9.29 13.27 48.51
CA ASP A 653 -7.90 12.81 48.33
C ASP A 653 -7.50 11.63 49.25
N GLU A 654 -7.34 10.42 48.69
CA GLU A 654 -6.43 9.36 49.16
C GLU A 654 -6.27 8.26 48.06
N GLU A 655 -5.14 7.53 48.10
CA GLU A 655 -4.61 6.58 47.09
C GLU A 655 -5.63 5.83 46.22
N ILE A 656 -5.41 5.86 44.89
CA ILE A 656 -6.21 5.10 43.90
C ILE A 656 -6.07 3.60 44.22
N PRO A 657 -7.12 2.90 44.65
CA PRO A 657 -7.03 1.48 44.89
C PRO A 657 -6.96 0.77 43.53
N ASN A 658 -5.93 -0.05 43.35
CA ASN A 658 -5.82 -1.00 42.24
C ASN A 658 -6.93 -2.06 42.41
N LYS A 659 -8.13 -1.78 41.90
CA LYS A 659 -9.15 -2.83 41.74
C LYS A 659 -8.71 -3.66 40.54
N GLU A 660 -8.47 -4.95 40.78
CA GLU A 660 -8.22 -5.95 39.74
C GLU A 660 -9.23 -5.76 38.60
N ASP A 661 -8.75 -5.30 37.44
CA ASP A 661 -9.55 -5.27 36.23
C ASP A 661 -9.73 -6.74 35.78
N PRO A 662 -10.96 -7.27 35.76
CA PRO A 662 -11.21 -8.65 35.36
C PRO A 662 -10.67 -8.98 33.96
N MET A 663 -10.62 -7.98 33.08
CA MET A 663 -10.11 -8.13 31.72
C MET A 663 -8.58 -8.17 31.70
N ASP A 664 -7.91 -7.40 32.55
CA ASP A 664 -6.45 -7.47 32.74
C ASP A 664 -6.03 -8.84 33.29
N ALA A 665 -6.78 -9.37 34.25
CA ALA A 665 -6.55 -10.70 34.82
C ALA A 665 -6.68 -11.82 33.77
N GLU A 666 -7.65 -11.74 32.85
CA GLU A 666 -7.80 -12.70 31.74
C GLU A 666 -6.65 -12.62 30.73
N ILE A 667 -6.19 -11.41 30.39
CA ILE A 667 -5.06 -11.18 29.49
C ILE A 667 -3.78 -11.75 30.09
N VAL A 668 -3.51 -11.45 31.35
CA VAL A 668 -2.34 -11.95 32.08
C VAL A 668 -2.40 -13.48 32.19
N ALA A 669 -3.57 -14.07 32.47
CA ALA A 669 -3.74 -15.52 32.54
C ALA A 669 -3.48 -16.22 31.20
N PHE A 670 -3.94 -15.65 30.08
CA PHE A 670 -3.64 -16.15 28.75
C PHE A 670 -2.14 -16.09 28.43
N TYR A 671 -1.51 -14.96 28.73
CA TYR A 671 -0.09 -14.73 28.50
C TYR A 671 0.79 -15.70 29.29
N LEU A 672 0.52 -15.87 30.59
CA LEU A 672 1.24 -16.81 31.46
C LEU A 672 1.13 -18.26 30.98
N LYS A 673 -0.05 -18.66 30.46
CA LYS A 673 -0.29 -20.02 29.92
C LYS A 673 0.51 -20.30 28.65
N GLU A 674 0.73 -19.29 27.79
CA GLU A 674 1.58 -19.44 26.62
C GLU A 674 3.06 -19.57 27.00
N MET A 675 3.48 -18.94 28.10
CA MET A 675 4.86 -18.98 28.58
C MET A 675 5.25 -20.27 29.30
N GLU A 676 4.31 -21.04 29.84
CA GLU A 676 4.58 -22.40 30.36
C GLU A 676 5.18 -23.34 29.30
N LYS A 677 5.04 -22.98 28.01
CA LYS A 677 5.60 -23.72 26.87
C LYS A 677 7.02 -23.27 26.49
N ALA A 678 7.54 -22.19 27.06
CA ALA A 678 8.86 -21.64 26.74
C ALA A 678 9.98 -22.50 27.34
N ASN A 679 11.03 -22.74 26.56
CA ASN A 679 12.18 -23.53 27.00
C ASN A 679 13.07 -22.71 27.97
N SER A 680 13.35 -23.24 29.15
CA SER A 680 14.34 -22.64 30.06
C SER A 680 15.76 -23.00 29.64
N LEU A 681 16.66 -22.01 29.70
CA LEU A 681 18.09 -22.21 29.46
C LEU A 681 18.84 -22.30 30.79
N SER A 682 19.85 -23.16 30.86
CA SER A 682 20.82 -23.10 31.95
C SER A 682 21.73 -21.87 31.77
N GLY A 683 22.30 -21.35 32.86
CA GLY A 683 23.22 -20.20 32.79
C GLY A 683 24.50 -20.46 31.96
N GLU A 684 24.82 -21.71 31.62
CA GLU A 684 25.88 -22.03 30.66
C GLU A 684 25.38 -21.94 29.21
N GLN A 685 24.16 -22.43 28.93
CA GLN A 685 23.53 -22.31 27.62
C GLN A 685 23.26 -20.85 27.25
N GLU A 686 22.77 -20.07 28.22
CA GLU A 686 22.51 -18.64 28.07
C GLU A 686 23.78 -17.88 27.69
N ARG A 687 24.92 -18.19 28.33
CA ARG A 687 26.22 -17.60 27.98
C ARG A 687 26.71 -18.00 26.59
N VAL A 688 26.46 -19.23 26.16
CA VAL A 688 26.83 -19.69 24.82
C VAL A 688 25.98 -19.00 23.75
N ILE A 689 24.69 -18.83 24.00
CA ILE A 689 23.75 -18.17 23.08
C ILE A 689 24.03 -16.66 23.04
N ALA A 690 24.26 -16.02 24.18
CA ALA A 690 24.58 -14.60 24.25
C ALA A 690 25.88 -14.25 23.50
N ARG A 691 26.89 -15.12 23.48
CA ARG A 691 28.10 -14.92 22.66
C ARG A 691 27.84 -14.93 21.16
N LYS A 692 26.77 -15.60 20.70
CA LYS A 692 26.37 -15.62 19.29
C LYS A 692 25.66 -14.34 18.85
N LEU A 693 25.27 -13.46 19.79
CA LEU A 693 24.74 -12.14 19.45
C LEU A 693 25.76 -11.28 18.72
N VAL A 694 27.06 -11.45 18.98
CA VAL A 694 28.16 -10.71 18.33
C VAL A 694 28.21 -10.96 16.82
N SER A 695 27.76 -12.13 16.36
CA SER A 695 27.67 -12.47 14.93
C SER A 695 26.38 -12.00 14.25
N GLY A 696 25.47 -11.33 14.97
CA GLY A 696 24.17 -10.91 14.44
C GLY A 696 23.21 -12.07 14.18
N ASP A 697 23.32 -13.16 14.93
CA ASP A 697 22.47 -14.35 14.78
C ASP A 697 21.07 -14.08 15.36
N ASP A 698 20.09 -13.84 14.48
CA ASP A 698 18.69 -13.58 14.85
C ASP A 698 18.04 -14.77 15.58
N THR A 699 18.52 -15.99 15.32
CA THR A 699 18.05 -17.19 16.02
C THR A 699 18.51 -17.17 17.47
N ALA A 700 19.74 -16.73 17.72
CA ALA A 700 20.26 -16.56 19.08
C ALA A 700 19.53 -15.44 19.84
N ARG A 701 19.15 -14.35 19.15
CA ARG A 701 18.34 -13.26 19.72
C ARG A 701 16.99 -13.77 20.22
N ASN A 702 16.24 -14.44 19.35
CA ASN A 702 14.89 -14.92 19.67
C ASN A 702 14.92 -15.97 20.78
N LEU A 703 15.89 -16.90 20.73
CA LEU A 703 16.05 -17.93 21.75
C LEU A 703 16.40 -17.34 23.14
N LEU A 704 17.17 -16.25 23.18
CA LEU A 704 17.54 -15.58 24.42
C LEU A 704 16.37 -14.77 25.03
N ILE A 705 15.53 -14.15 24.19
CA ILE A 705 14.30 -13.48 24.60
C ILE A 705 13.33 -14.51 25.16
N GLU A 706 12.98 -15.55 24.39
CA GLU A 706 11.99 -16.57 24.77
C GLU A 706 12.34 -17.24 26.10
N ALA A 707 13.62 -17.56 26.32
CA ALA A 707 14.09 -18.19 27.55
C ALA A 707 14.03 -17.28 28.79
N ASN A 708 13.91 -15.97 28.62
CA ASN A 708 13.93 -14.97 29.69
C ASN A 708 12.59 -14.24 29.90
N LEU A 709 11.56 -14.53 29.10
CA LEU A 709 10.23 -13.90 29.25
C LEU A 709 9.63 -14.14 30.64
N SER A 710 9.75 -15.36 31.19
CA SER A 710 9.21 -15.70 32.52
C SER A 710 9.76 -14.80 33.62
N ARG A 711 11.05 -14.49 33.52
CA ARG A 711 11.73 -13.60 34.44
C ARG A 711 11.34 -12.13 34.25
N ALA A 712 11.13 -11.68 33.01
CA ALA A 712 10.59 -10.35 32.76
C ALA A 712 9.21 -10.17 33.44
N VAL A 713 8.37 -11.20 33.40
CA VAL A 713 7.07 -11.17 34.12
C VAL A 713 7.24 -11.15 35.64
N GLU A 714 8.18 -11.93 36.19
CA GLU A 714 8.48 -11.89 37.63
C GLU A 714 8.92 -10.50 38.07
N ILE A 715 9.78 -9.83 37.29
CA ILE A 715 10.23 -8.47 37.59
C ILE A 715 9.05 -7.49 37.48
N ALA A 716 8.17 -7.62 36.48
CA ALA A 716 6.99 -6.74 36.31
C ALA A 716 6.05 -6.78 37.52
N LYS A 717 5.83 -7.97 38.10
CA LYS A 717 4.98 -8.17 39.29
C LYS A 717 5.49 -7.41 40.52
N GLU A 718 6.79 -7.13 40.62
CA GLU A 718 7.34 -6.34 41.73
C GLU A 718 6.94 -4.85 41.68
N TYR A 719 6.48 -4.38 40.52
CA TYR A 719 6.04 -3.00 40.29
C TYR A 719 4.50 -2.85 40.28
N GLU A 720 3.77 -3.94 40.54
CA GLU A 720 2.32 -3.93 40.67
C GLU A 720 1.84 -3.00 41.80
N GLY A 721 0.70 -2.35 41.60
CA GLY A 721 0.15 -1.39 42.58
C GLY A 721 0.82 -0.01 42.57
N ARG A 722 1.67 0.29 41.58
CA ARG A 722 2.33 1.61 41.43
C ARG A 722 1.66 2.54 40.39
N GLY A 723 0.45 2.20 39.95
CA GLY A 723 -0.40 3.06 39.11
C GLY A 723 -0.69 2.53 37.70
N LEU A 724 0.05 1.51 37.23
CA LEU A 724 -0.18 0.82 35.96
C LEU A 724 -0.80 -0.57 36.18
N LEU A 725 -1.55 -1.05 35.20
CA LEU A 725 -2.09 -2.42 35.18
C LEU A 725 -0.97 -3.45 35.01
N LEU A 726 -1.21 -4.69 35.44
CA LEU A 726 -0.18 -5.72 35.40
C LEU A 726 0.17 -6.12 33.96
N SER A 727 -0.80 -6.12 33.03
CA SER A 727 -0.50 -6.38 31.61
C SER A 727 0.40 -5.32 30.98
N ASP A 728 0.22 -4.04 31.34
CA ASP A 728 1.05 -2.94 30.88
C ASP A 728 2.48 -3.06 31.44
N LEU A 729 2.62 -3.37 32.73
CA LEU A 729 3.92 -3.64 33.35
C LEU A 729 4.64 -4.82 32.70
N ILE A 730 3.90 -5.86 32.30
CA ILE A 730 4.46 -7.02 31.59
C ILE A 730 4.94 -6.61 30.19
N GLN A 731 4.19 -5.81 29.45
CA GLN A 731 4.58 -5.32 28.13
C GLN A 731 5.86 -4.48 28.20
N GLU A 732 5.90 -3.52 29.12
CA GLU A 732 7.07 -2.67 29.34
C GLU A 732 8.28 -3.51 29.78
N SER A 733 8.07 -4.50 30.63
CA SER A 733 9.14 -5.42 31.03
C SER A 733 9.70 -6.24 29.86
N ASN A 734 8.84 -6.70 28.95
CA ASN A 734 9.28 -7.37 27.72
C ASN A 734 10.07 -6.44 26.80
N ILE A 735 9.67 -5.17 26.67
CA ILE A 735 10.43 -4.16 25.91
C ILE A 735 11.80 -3.96 26.54
N GLY A 736 11.88 -3.82 27.86
CA GLY A 736 13.13 -3.74 28.60
C GLY A 736 14.06 -4.95 28.36
N LEU A 737 13.49 -6.16 28.27
CA LEU A 737 14.24 -7.38 27.93
C LEU A 737 14.74 -7.34 26.47
N MET A 738 13.92 -6.91 25.51
CA MET A 738 14.32 -6.79 24.11
C MET A 738 15.45 -5.78 23.93
N VAL A 739 15.37 -4.64 24.64
CA VAL A 739 16.45 -3.65 24.68
C VAL A 739 17.71 -4.28 25.28
N ALA A 740 17.59 -5.03 26.38
CA ALA A 740 18.73 -5.71 26.97
C ALA A 740 19.43 -6.70 26.01
N VAL A 741 18.68 -7.47 25.21
CA VAL A 741 19.27 -8.39 24.23
C VAL A 741 20.02 -7.64 23.12
N ASN A 742 19.54 -6.46 22.74
CA ASN A 742 20.18 -5.64 21.71
C ASN A 742 21.41 -4.88 22.21
N GLU A 743 21.42 -4.49 23.49
CA GLU A 743 22.50 -3.69 24.09
C GLU A 743 23.56 -4.53 24.81
N PHE A 744 23.33 -5.83 25.01
CA PHE A 744 24.27 -6.69 25.72
C PHE A 744 25.55 -6.95 24.91
N GLU A 745 26.69 -6.61 25.49
CA GLU A 745 28.00 -6.85 24.89
C GLU A 745 28.77 -7.91 25.70
N PRO A 746 28.90 -9.18 25.23
CA PRO A 746 29.48 -10.27 26.02
C PRO A 746 30.94 -10.07 26.49
N ASP A 747 31.67 -9.17 25.83
CA ASP A 747 33.05 -8.81 26.17
C ASP A 747 33.15 -7.69 27.22
N ILE A 748 32.06 -6.94 27.45
CA ILE A 748 31.95 -5.83 28.41
C ILE A 748 31.06 -6.24 29.60
N ASP A 749 29.90 -6.81 29.30
CA ASP A 749 28.88 -7.25 30.25
C ASP A 749 29.13 -8.70 30.68
N LYS A 750 29.39 -8.89 31.98
CA LYS A 750 29.86 -10.18 32.52
C LYS A 750 28.82 -11.29 32.47
N ASP A 751 27.55 -10.93 32.56
CA ASP A 751 26.45 -11.87 32.77
C ASP A 751 25.13 -11.28 32.24
N PHE A 752 24.55 -11.94 31.24
CA PHE A 752 23.32 -11.47 30.57
C PHE A 752 22.16 -11.41 31.55
N HIS A 753 22.06 -12.40 32.44
CA HIS A 753 21.03 -12.48 33.45
C HIS A 753 21.01 -11.23 34.37
N THR A 754 22.17 -10.77 34.84
CA THR A 754 22.28 -9.57 35.67
C THR A 754 22.05 -8.29 34.87
N PHE A 755 22.51 -8.25 33.62
CA PHE A 755 22.36 -7.10 32.74
C PHE A 755 20.90 -6.86 32.35
N SER A 756 20.19 -7.91 31.94
CA SER A 756 18.79 -7.81 31.50
C SER A 756 17.86 -7.37 32.62
N GLU A 757 18.04 -7.88 33.84
CA GLU A 757 17.26 -7.41 34.99
C GLU A 757 17.46 -5.92 35.27
N LYS A 758 18.70 -5.41 35.18
CA LYS A 758 18.96 -3.99 35.38
C LYS A 758 18.27 -3.13 34.33
N MET A 759 18.28 -3.56 33.08
CA MET A 759 17.65 -2.84 31.96
C MET A 759 16.13 -2.85 32.05
N ILE A 760 15.53 -4.00 32.39
CA ILE A 760 14.09 -4.15 32.62
C ILE A 760 13.61 -3.20 33.73
N ARG A 761 14.28 -3.25 34.90
CA ARG A 761 13.92 -2.40 36.06
C ARG A 761 14.03 -0.92 35.74
N LYS A 762 15.10 -0.51 35.06
CA LYS A 762 15.30 0.87 34.62
C LYS A 762 14.15 1.34 33.73
N HIS A 763 13.75 0.51 32.77
CA HIS A 763 12.67 0.86 31.84
C HIS A 763 11.32 1.00 32.56
N LEU A 764 10.99 0.07 33.46
CA LEU A 764 9.77 0.14 34.28
C LEU A 764 9.73 1.39 35.18
N GLU A 765 10.86 1.78 35.76
CA GLU A 765 10.96 3.00 36.58
C GLU A 765 10.74 4.27 35.77
N GLU A 766 11.35 4.38 34.59
CA GLU A 766 11.15 5.50 33.66
C GLU A 766 9.68 5.61 33.24
N THR A 767 9.04 4.50 32.87
CA THR A 767 7.62 4.49 32.46
C THR A 767 6.68 4.89 33.60
N LEU A 768 6.94 4.44 34.83
CA LEU A 768 6.14 4.81 36.01
C LEU A 768 6.30 6.29 36.40
N GLU A 769 7.49 6.87 36.25
CA GLU A 769 7.71 8.29 36.50
C GLU A 769 6.94 9.17 35.50
N GLU A 770 6.96 8.81 34.22
CA GLU A 770 6.21 9.50 33.18
C GLU A 770 4.69 9.43 33.42
N TYR A 771 4.18 8.25 33.77
CA TYR A 771 2.77 8.06 34.08
C TYR A 771 2.33 8.92 35.26
N ASN A 772 3.03 8.84 36.40
CA ASN A 772 2.67 9.57 37.63
C ASN A 772 2.75 11.10 37.48
N SER A 773 3.62 11.61 36.62
CA SER A 773 3.72 13.03 36.28
C SER A 773 2.48 13.54 35.53
N SER A 774 1.95 12.71 34.63
CA SER A 774 0.79 13.05 33.80
C SER A 774 -0.52 13.14 34.61
N THR A 775 -0.74 12.22 35.55
CA THR A 775 -1.95 12.15 36.39
C THR A 775 -2.04 13.32 37.36
N ARG A 776 -0.93 13.73 38.00
CA ARG A 776 -0.89 14.88 38.91
C ARG A 776 -1.23 16.21 38.21
N SER A 777 -0.85 16.35 36.94
CA SER A 777 -1.15 17.54 36.14
C SER A 777 -2.63 17.65 35.80
N ALA A 778 -3.32 16.52 35.57
CA ALA A 778 -4.75 16.49 35.29
C ALA A 778 -5.60 16.89 36.51
N VAL A 779 -5.28 16.39 37.70
CA VAL A 779 -5.99 16.74 38.95
C VAL A 779 -5.85 18.24 39.27
N LYS A 780 -4.65 18.81 39.09
CA LYS A 780 -4.40 20.24 39.31
C LYS A 780 -5.19 21.13 38.36
N MET A 781 -5.45 20.68 37.13
CA MET A 781 -6.25 21.40 36.14
C MET A 781 -7.74 21.41 36.52
N ALA A 782 -8.28 20.28 36.96
CA ALA A 782 -9.68 20.16 37.38
C ALA A 782 -10.03 21.13 38.53
N ASN A 783 -9.16 21.21 39.55
CA ASN A 783 -9.34 22.13 40.67
C ASN A 783 -9.38 23.61 40.24
N ARG A 784 -8.56 24.00 39.26
CA ARG A 784 -8.54 25.37 38.72
C ARG A 784 -9.79 25.72 37.92
N VAL A 785 -10.35 24.75 37.18
CA VAL A 785 -11.60 24.94 36.43
C VAL A 785 -12.79 25.12 37.38
N ASN A 786 -12.84 24.36 38.47
CA ASN A 786 -13.89 24.50 39.49
C ASN A 786 -13.85 25.87 40.17
N GLU A 787 -12.67 26.32 40.61
CA GLU A 787 -12.48 27.64 41.21
C GLU A 787 -12.93 28.79 40.27
N MET A 788 -12.60 28.67 38.98
CA MET A 788 -13.04 29.63 37.96
C MET A 788 -14.58 29.68 37.82
N ASN A 789 -15.23 28.52 37.77
CA ASN A 789 -16.68 28.42 37.64
C ASN A 789 -17.42 28.98 38.87
N ASP A 790 -16.88 28.77 40.07
CA ASP A 790 -17.43 29.35 41.31
C ASP A 790 -17.37 30.88 41.29
N ILE A 791 -16.23 31.44 40.87
CA ILE A 791 -16.03 32.88 40.75
C ILE A 791 -16.96 33.49 39.69
N ALA A 792 -17.10 32.84 38.53
CA ALA A 792 -17.99 33.28 37.46
C ALA A 792 -19.47 33.27 37.91
N THR A 793 -19.88 32.23 38.65
CA THR A 793 -21.24 32.08 39.19
C THR A 793 -21.54 33.15 40.25
N ALA A 794 -20.62 33.38 41.18
CA ALA A 794 -20.76 34.41 42.20
C ALA A 794 -20.88 35.82 41.58
N PHE A 795 -20.08 36.10 40.55
CA PHE A 795 -20.12 37.36 39.83
C PHE A 795 -21.43 37.56 39.05
N ALA A 796 -21.91 36.50 38.37
CA ALA A 796 -23.18 36.54 37.64
C ALA A 796 -24.38 36.85 38.55
N LYS A 797 -24.36 36.31 39.77
CA LYS A 797 -25.37 36.58 40.78
C LYS A 797 -25.28 37.99 41.39
N GLU A 798 -24.07 38.52 41.54
CA GLU A 798 -23.83 39.83 42.16
C GLU A 798 -24.13 41.00 41.20
N TYR A 799 -23.85 40.84 39.91
CA TYR A 799 -23.94 41.93 38.91
C TYR A 799 -25.03 41.72 37.85
N GLU A 800 -25.84 40.66 37.96
CA GLU A 800 -26.91 40.27 37.03
C GLU A 800 -26.45 40.21 35.55
N ARG A 801 -25.17 39.85 35.34
CA ARG A 801 -24.56 39.66 34.01
C ARG A 801 -23.39 38.71 34.09
N GLU A 802 -23.04 38.07 32.97
CA GLU A 802 -21.86 37.22 32.90
C GLU A 802 -20.56 38.00 33.20
N ALA A 803 -19.64 37.32 33.90
CA ALA A 803 -18.32 37.83 34.21
C ALA A 803 -17.43 37.82 32.96
N LYS A 804 -16.68 38.91 32.74
CA LYS A 804 -15.68 38.93 31.67
C LYS A 804 -14.45 38.13 32.09
N PRO A 805 -13.71 37.53 31.14
CA PRO A 805 -12.47 36.81 31.45
C PRO A 805 -11.45 37.64 32.24
N SER A 806 -11.36 38.95 31.99
CA SER A 806 -10.51 39.87 32.74
C SER A 806 -10.90 40.02 34.22
N GLU A 807 -12.20 39.94 34.53
CA GLU A 807 -12.76 40.11 35.88
C GLU A 807 -12.57 38.83 36.71
N ILE A 808 -12.65 37.67 36.07
CA ILE A 808 -12.34 36.36 36.67
C ILE A 808 -10.83 36.26 36.92
N ALA A 809 -10.01 36.71 35.97
CA ALA A 809 -8.55 36.68 36.06
C ALA A 809 -8.03 37.49 37.25
N GLU A 810 -8.59 38.67 37.47
CA GLU A 810 -8.28 39.52 38.61
C GLU A 810 -8.63 38.84 39.96
N ARG A 811 -9.76 38.13 40.05
CA ARG A 811 -10.17 37.40 41.26
C ARG A 811 -9.36 36.13 41.51
N MET A 812 -8.93 35.44 40.46
CA MET A 812 -8.10 34.23 40.54
C MET A 812 -6.60 34.53 40.68
N GLY A 813 -6.17 35.78 40.49
CA GLY A 813 -4.75 36.16 40.51
C GLY A 813 -3.94 35.56 39.35
N ILE A 814 -4.59 35.31 38.22
CA ILE A 814 -3.99 34.74 37.00
C ILE A 814 -4.21 35.69 35.81
N THR A 815 -3.64 35.38 34.66
CA THR A 815 -3.82 36.20 33.45
C THR A 815 -5.17 35.95 32.78
N GLU A 816 -5.66 36.94 32.03
CA GLU A 816 -6.91 36.80 31.25
C GLU A 816 -6.82 35.68 30.21
N GLU A 817 -5.63 35.42 29.69
CA GLU A 817 -5.38 34.34 28.74
C GLU A 817 -5.51 32.97 29.41
N GLU A 818 -4.96 32.80 30.62
CA GLU A 818 -5.13 31.58 31.42
C GLU A 818 -6.60 31.30 31.80
N VAL A 819 -7.39 32.34 32.09
CA VAL A 819 -8.84 32.16 32.32
C VAL A 819 -9.54 31.68 31.05
N ARG A 820 -9.22 32.25 29.88
CA ARG A 820 -9.83 31.83 28.61
C ARG A 820 -9.49 30.38 28.28
N GLU A 821 -8.29 29.93 28.62
CA GLU A 821 -7.91 28.52 28.51
C GLU A 821 -8.72 27.63 29.44
N LEU A 822 -8.88 28.00 30.72
CA LEU A 822 -9.72 27.27 31.68
C LEU A 822 -11.20 27.22 31.26
N MET A 823 -11.75 28.32 30.74
CA MET A 823 -13.12 28.38 30.21
C MET A 823 -13.31 27.42 29.03
N LYS A 824 -12.31 27.32 28.15
CA LYS A 824 -12.33 26.40 27.01
C LYS A 824 -12.31 24.94 27.47
N VAL A 825 -11.47 24.60 28.46
CA VAL A 825 -11.43 23.27 29.07
C VAL A 825 -12.77 22.89 29.72
N SER A 826 -13.44 23.83 30.40
CA SER A 826 -14.77 23.59 30.99
C SER A 826 -15.86 23.35 29.94
N LEU A 827 -15.83 24.09 28.82
CA LEU A 827 -16.78 23.95 27.71
C LEU A 827 -16.61 22.62 26.97
N ASP A 828 -15.35 22.19 26.78
CA ASP A 828 -15.04 20.92 26.14
C ASP A 828 -15.49 19.72 26.99
N ALA A 829 -15.36 19.80 28.33
CA ALA A 829 -15.88 18.77 29.25
C ALA A 829 -17.42 18.63 29.18
N ILE A 830 -18.14 19.76 29.08
CA ILE A 830 -19.61 19.78 28.88
C ILE A 830 -19.99 19.24 27.50
N ALA A 831 -19.18 19.48 26.47
CA ALA A 831 -19.41 18.95 25.13
C ALA A 831 -19.24 17.42 25.06
N VAL A 832 -18.33 16.84 25.84
CA VAL A 832 -18.10 15.39 25.93
C VAL A 832 -19.25 14.68 26.65
N LEU A 833 -19.78 15.23 27.75
CA LEU A 833 -20.93 14.66 28.48
C LEU A 833 -22.24 14.65 27.65
N ASN A 834 -22.31 15.48 26.62
CA ASN A 834 -23.46 15.56 25.70
C ASN A 834 -23.37 14.58 24.50
N GLN A 835 -22.29 13.79 24.38
CA GLN A 835 -22.08 12.87 23.26
C GLN A 835 -22.49 11.41 23.53
N ASP A 836 -22.79 11.03 24.78
CA ASP A 836 -23.32 9.69 25.13
C ASP A 836 -24.88 9.63 25.13
N LYS A 837 -25.53 10.32 24.18
CA LYS A 837 -26.99 10.31 23.98
C LYS A 837 -27.40 9.80 22.61
#